data_AF-A0A6N2S264-F1
#
_entry.id   AF-A0A6N2S264-F1
#
_cell.length_a   1.000
_cell.length_b   1.000
_cell.length_c   1.000
_cell.angle_alpha   90.00
_cell.angle_beta   90.00
_cell.angle_gamma   90.00
#
_symmetry.space_group_name_H-M   'P 1'
#
loop_
_entity.id
_entity.type
_entity.pdbx_description
1 polymer ?
#
loop_
_entity_poly.entity_id
_entity_poly.type
_entity_poly.pdbx_seq_one_letter_code
_entity_poly.pdbx_strand_id
1 'polypeptide(L)'
;MSDEVRKEQPRVTLALPASKQTELLKAAENDSIVQTPSLNFVYVGDKGDSIPVGTSVEWDSINKENLTTMALDEIVVSASSTRNTAERNGLINVEFVVTVPRALQQDNWMVNVRPVLMRGDMPDSLKELRFTGQRFRELQERDYQRYDRFVEKIIPDSVNFYRTYVDYRSFERYLDRLKWYKRGLEKRWAIQDAKKRRPDPLLLRFEMFNRQSAERDSLLKDRMLGNSYRMITRRWWQYDRALARVNDTLHYQNKYLLERFRFFNDKWANYAKRQAGDSLTRADNAKARAEALIARKSYFHDRALSAAAWQAEREFNLERETGSEPGARVYSSRFDYFNEKMERLDAGLYRYYRIKGARAEKKENLKFLRAFLAGNDTTHLNREQLTEKYIRRYEKVKNVLPMFHYRRPDLDTLPPSWMTETQYKERTGRPDTLQTRKVLLSQFSKEEIYAYYEPHGPGMPDRGPSGFFRGLLPLPTYHRILPDSVQRRTPGPKAFRDLELSRIDSAATLDRYMRRYETLRSAYPQYHLIRELYNIHPPALRHAALQAGYGERIARINSLDSTALVKMFYKTQKIARNEARKAMKDEKFRDIVRHPFNPEAKLDTVIYAADQVRFLYSQKVPADENSARMKVYVVGNVLNSNGSEYPLPKSDTLTFLVSSMTKFIDKTPRFVRKIVTRDAEANTSVNFYFPKKRFSLDESIDVNRKGVKQVRDLTLALMTDPVYIIDSLTLFATSSPEGNWRVNGEIARKRAESIRNILVRDFTQLYDSLAVGVSMEMDEAGNIRRREVKDEIPNLPQLIKIRTIPEGWDKLRHLIVEDKHFVGNRGAILRIIDDEPEPDRREWLIKSQYKTEYAYMLDNLYPSVRAVDFRFTLSRRGMQQVTVYTTEPDTVYARGVECLEKRKYAQALEILRPYDDTNTAIAYMSLGYDKAALRIFGNLPQTADIKYMQAILQARLGNEEQAVRLLLSAVDMDEKMKFRANLDPELSALVKKYGLLKEEDDW
;
A
#
# COMPACT_ATOMS: atom_id res chain seq x y z
N MET A 1 -22.28 6.93 34.52
CA MET A 1 -23.33 5.90 34.42
C MET A 1 -23.92 5.53 35.79
N SER A 2 -23.16 5.01 36.76
CA SER A 2 -23.70 4.80 38.12
C SER A 2 -24.24 6.10 38.74
N ASP A 3 -23.46 7.18 38.59
CA ASP A 3 -23.69 8.46 39.26
C ASP A 3 -24.79 9.31 38.61
N GLU A 4 -25.17 9.01 37.36
CA GLU A 4 -26.22 9.76 36.64
C GLU A 4 -27.62 9.45 37.16
N VAL A 5 -27.81 8.29 37.80
CA VAL A 5 -29.06 7.93 38.51
C VAL A 5 -29.10 8.62 39.88
N ARG A 6 -27.94 8.86 40.51
CA ARG A 6 -27.81 9.57 41.79
C ARG A 6 -27.62 11.09 41.59
N LYS A 7 -28.48 11.72 40.79
CA LYS A 7 -28.76 13.14 41.01
C LYS A 7 -29.53 13.27 42.32
N GLU A 8 -28.97 13.99 43.29
CA GLU A 8 -29.76 14.49 44.41
C GLU A 8 -30.88 15.36 43.84
N GLN A 9 -32.09 14.83 43.78
CA GLN A 9 -33.24 15.61 43.34
C GLN A 9 -33.49 16.72 44.37
N PRO A 10 -33.80 17.95 43.94
CA PRO A 10 -33.94 19.06 44.86
C PRO A 10 -35.04 18.74 45.88
N ARG A 11 -34.71 18.82 47.17
CA ARG A 11 -35.69 18.86 48.26
C ARG A 11 -36.39 20.22 48.20
N VAL A 12 -37.32 20.36 47.26
CA VAL A 12 -38.09 21.58 47.04
C VAL A 12 -39.01 21.77 48.25
N THR A 13 -38.58 22.61 49.18
CA THR A 13 -39.52 23.33 50.05
C THR A 13 -40.44 24.13 49.13
N LEU A 14 -41.74 23.84 49.18
CA LEU A 14 -42.75 24.51 48.36
C LEU A 14 -42.92 25.96 48.85
N ALA A 15 -42.03 26.84 48.38
CA ALA A 15 -42.18 28.28 48.51
C ALA A 15 -43.45 28.71 47.75
N LEU A 16 -44.53 28.94 48.49
CA LEU A 16 -45.76 29.51 47.96
C LEU A 16 -45.41 30.84 47.24
N PRO A 17 -45.81 31.02 45.97
CA PRO A 17 -45.51 32.26 45.27
C PRO A 17 -46.21 33.42 45.97
N ALA A 18 -45.47 34.51 46.19
CA ALA A 18 -45.98 35.72 46.82
C ALA A 18 -47.24 36.22 46.09
N SER A 19 -48.23 36.67 46.86
CA SER A 19 -49.58 36.95 46.38
C SER A 19 -49.63 38.08 45.36
N LYS A 20 -49.59 37.74 44.06
CA LYS A 20 -50.14 38.61 43.02
C LYS A 20 -51.65 38.68 43.21
N GLN A 21 -52.12 39.77 43.80
CA GLN A 21 -53.54 40.13 43.76
C GLN A 21 -53.98 40.15 42.29
N THR A 22 -54.82 39.18 41.94
CA THR A 22 -55.54 39.12 40.67
C THR A 22 -56.99 39.21 41.07
N GLU A 23 -57.71 40.20 40.55
CA GLU A 23 -59.06 40.49 40.99
C GLU A 23 -59.99 39.31 40.66
N LEU A 24 -60.88 39.01 41.61
CA LEU A 24 -61.88 37.96 41.45
C LEU A 24 -62.96 38.43 40.48
N LEU A 25 -62.77 38.15 39.19
CA LEU A 25 -63.87 38.18 38.23
C LEU A 25 -64.98 37.25 38.74
N LYS A 26 -66.19 37.78 38.87
CA LYS A 26 -67.37 37.02 39.32
C LYS A 26 -67.55 35.82 38.40
N ALA A 27 -67.59 34.62 38.98
CA ALA A 27 -68.05 33.44 38.25
C ALA A 27 -69.53 33.65 37.88
N ALA A 28 -69.89 33.38 36.63
CA ALA A 28 -71.29 33.27 36.24
C ALA A 28 -71.93 32.08 36.97
N GLU A 29 -73.20 32.22 37.33
CA GLU A 29 -73.98 31.16 37.95
C GLU A 29 -74.11 29.96 37.00
N ASN A 30 -74.01 28.75 37.54
CA ASN A 30 -74.32 27.51 36.83
C ASN A 30 -75.21 26.64 37.72
N ASP A 31 -76.26 26.09 37.13
CA ASP A 31 -77.24 25.22 37.78
C ASP A 31 -76.65 23.89 38.29
N SER A 32 -77.49 23.14 39.02
CA SER A 32 -77.30 21.75 39.47
C SER A 32 -76.49 21.56 40.77
N ILE A 33 -76.94 22.20 41.85
CA ILE A 33 -76.55 21.78 43.21
C ILE A 33 -77.17 20.41 43.51
N VAL A 34 -76.35 19.37 43.62
CA VAL A 34 -76.69 18.11 44.30
C VAL A 34 -75.70 17.91 45.45
N GLN A 35 -76.08 18.32 46.66
CA GLN A 35 -75.30 18.05 47.86
C GLN A 35 -75.57 16.62 48.35
N THR A 36 -74.56 15.76 48.28
CA THR A 36 -74.53 14.53 49.09
C THR A 36 -74.09 14.89 50.52
N PRO A 37 -74.84 14.52 51.58
CA PRO A 37 -74.54 14.95 52.95
C PRO A 37 -73.35 14.20 53.56
N SER A 38 -72.46 14.94 54.23
CA SER A 38 -71.38 14.37 55.05
C SER A 38 -71.91 13.88 56.40
N LEU A 39 -72.22 12.58 56.48
CA LEU A 39 -72.69 11.92 57.69
C LEU A 39 -71.53 11.64 58.67
N ASN A 40 -71.25 12.63 59.52
CA ASN A 40 -70.30 12.49 60.62
C ASN A 40 -70.94 11.81 61.84
N PHE A 41 -70.62 10.54 62.09
CA PHE A 41 -70.87 9.87 63.37
C PHE A 41 -69.54 9.38 63.97
N VAL A 42 -69.40 9.44 65.29
CA VAL A 42 -68.23 8.88 66.00
C VAL A 42 -68.68 7.69 66.83
N TYR A 43 -68.08 6.52 66.57
CA TYR A 43 -68.23 5.36 67.44
C TYR A 43 -67.12 5.38 68.51
N VAL A 44 -67.49 5.15 69.76
CA VAL A 44 -66.56 5.03 70.90
C VAL A 44 -66.66 3.60 71.43
N GLY A 45 -65.56 2.85 71.37
CA GLY A 45 -65.46 1.54 72.02
C GLY A 45 -64.93 1.66 73.45
N ASP A 46 -65.10 0.59 74.25
CA ASP A 46 -64.83 0.51 75.71
C ASP A 46 -63.36 0.74 76.15
N LYS A 47 -62.49 1.24 75.27
CA LYS A 47 -61.10 1.63 75.55
C LYS A 47 -60.77 3.08 75.23
N GLY A 48 -61.72 3.86 74.69
CA GLY A 48 -61.58 5.31 74.51
C GLY A 48 -60.84 5.77 73.25
N ASP A 49 -60.30 4.87 72.42
CA ASP A 49 -59.72 5.22 71.12
C ASP A 49 -60.81 5.64 70.13
N SER A 50 -60.71 6.85 69.58
CA SER A 50 -61.61 7.39 68.56
C SER A 50 -61.04 7.21 67.15
N ILE A 51 -61.77 6.49 66.30
CA ILE A 51 -61.38 6.23 64.91
C ILE A 51 -62.38 6.91 63.96
N PRO A 52 -61.95 7.84 63.08
CA PRO A 52 -62.79 8.35 62.01
C PRO A 52 -62.90 7.30 60.88
N VAL A 53 -64.02 6.59 60.81
CA VAL A 53 -64.21 5.45 59.88
C VAL A 53 -64.80 5.92 58.56
N GLY A 54 -63.94 6.15 57.57
CA GLY A 54 -64.29 6.41 56.16
C GLY A 54 -64.38 5.14 55.29
N THR A 55 -64.74 4.00 55.88
CA THR A 55 -64.81 2.70 55.17
C THR A 55 -66.16 2.02 55.38
N SER A 56 -66.91 1.84 54.30
CA SER A 56 -68.03 0.91 54.26
C SER A 56 -67.49 -0.53 54.26
N VAL A 57 -68.08 -1.39 55.09
CA VAL A 57 -67.79 -2.84 55.09
C VAL A 57 -69.03 -3.54 54.55
N GLU A 58 -68.98 -3.94 53.28
CA GLU A 58 -70.03 -4.77 52.70
C GLU A 58 -69.69 -6.25 52.93
N TRP A 59 -70.68 -7.02 53.38
CA TRP A 59 -70.54 -8.45 53.62
C TRP A 59 -70.90 -9.22 52.34
N ASP A 60 -69.90 -9.78 51.66
CA ASP A 60 -70.17 -10.66 50.52
C ASP A 60 -70.74 -12.00 51.02
N SER A 61 -72.04 -12.18 50.83
CA SER A 61 -72.76 -13.39 51.25
C SER A 61 -72.37 -14.66 50.47
N ILE A 62 -71.71 -14.53 49.32
CA ILE A 62 -71.24 -15.62 48.48
C ILE A 62 -69.84 -16.06 48.93
N ASN A 63 -68.91 -15.10 49.07
CA ASN A 63 -67.50 -15.39 49.38
C ASN A 63 -67.17 -15.41 50.88
N LYS A 64 -68.03 -14.84 51.75
CA LYS A 64 -67.82 -14.68 53.20
C LYS A 64 -66.59 -13.84 53.58
N GLU A 65 -66.25 -12.88 52.73
CA GLU A 65 -65.17 -11.91 52.98
C GLU A 65 -65.75 -10.51 53.25
N ASN A 66 -65.05 -9.75 54.09
CA ASN A 66 -65.39 -8.36 54.41
C ASN A 66 -64.82 -7.43 53.34
N LEU A 67 -65.66 -6.90 52.45
CA LEU A 67 -65.25 -5.91 51.46
C LEU A 67 -65.18 -4.52 52.10
N THR A 68 -64.00 -4.16 52.60
CA THR A 68 -63.67 -2.79 53.04
C THR A 68 -63.53 -1.87 51.83
N THR A 69 -64.62 -1.19 51.45
CA THR A 69 -64.61 -0.14 50.44
C THR A 69 -64.21 1.18 51.10
N MET A 70 -63.06 1.72 50.67
CA MET A 70 -62.55 3.02 51.12
C MET A 70 -62.81 4.07 50.04
N ALA A 71 -63.58 5.11 50.38
CA ALA A 71 -63.71 6.27 49.51
C ALA A 71 -62.40 7.08 49.55
N LEU A 72 -61.84 7.39 48.37
CA LEU A 72 -60.64 8.22 48.23
C LEU A 72 -61.01 9.57 47.60
N ASP A 73 -60.50 10.65 48.18
CA ASP A 73 -60.69 12.02 47.67
C ASP A 73 -60.22 12.17 46.22
N GLU A 74 -60.95 12.93 45.40
CA GLU A 74 -60.61 13.20 44.00
C GLU A 74 -59.39 14.14 43.86
N ILE A 75 -58.53 13.86 42.87
CA ILE A 75 -57.46 14.78 42.46
C ILE A 75 -58.03 15.80 41.46
N VAL A 76 -58.36 16.99 41.97
CA VAL A 76 -58.92 18.08 41.18
C VAL A 76 -57.88 18.69 40.25
N VAL A 77 -58.29 18.95 39.00
CA VAL A 77 -57.47 19.56 37.94
C VAL A 77 -58.08 20.90 37.50
N SER A 78 -57.32 21.99 37.58
CA SER A 78 -57.81 23.34 37.22
C SER A 78 -56.93 24.04 36.19
N ALA A 79 -57.52 24.87 35.33
CA ALA A 79 -56.77 25.64 34.33
C ALA A 79 -56.03 26.82 34.98
N SER A 80 -54.78 27.09 34.57
CA SER A 80 -53.91 28.07 35.24
C SER A 80 -54.17 29.54 34.87
N SER A 81 -54.66 29.81 33.64
CA SER A 81 -54.95 31.19 33.19
C SER A 81 -55.96 31.29 32.04
N THR A 82 -55.90 30.40 31.03
CA THR A 82 -56.80 30.42 29.87
C THR A 82 -57.17 29.02 29.38
N ARG A 83 -58.41 28.83 28.90
CA ARG A 83 -58.84 27.62 28.16
C ARG A 83 -58.42 27.62 26.68
N ASN A 84 -57.88 28.74 26.20
CA ASN A 84 -57.40 28.91 24.83
C ASN A 84 -55.86 28.94 24.84
N THR A 85 -55.23 28.23 23.90
CA THR A 85 -53.78 28.07 23.80
C THR A 85 -53.37 28.27 22.34
N ALA A 86 -52.27 28.97 22.07
CA ALA A 86 -51.76 29.10 20.71
C ALA A 86 -50.73 28.03 20.36
N GLU A 87 -50.76 27.60 19.12
CA GLU A 87 -49.73 26.78 18.50
C GLU A 87 -48.52 27.63 18.09
N ARG A 88 -47.32 27.20 18.49
CA ARG A 88 -46.04 27.86 18.16
C ARG A 88 -45.02 26.82 17.71
N ASN A 89 -44.49 26.97 16.50
CA ASN A 89 -43.44 26.12 15.93
C ASN A 89 -43.80 24.62 15.91
N GLY A 90 -45.06 24.30 15.60
CA GLY A 90 -45.61 22.94 15.63
C GLY A 90 -45.78 22.35 17.05
N LEU A 91 -45.69 23.18 18.10
CA LEU A 91 -45.84 22.79 19.49
C LEU A 91 -46.98 23.57 20.16
N ILE A 92 -47.72 22.88 21.03
CA ILE A 92 -48.81 23.43 21.86
C ILE A 92 -48.37 23.30 23.33
N ASN A 93 -48.54 24.35 24.12
CA ASN A 93 -48.10 24.38 25.51
C ASN A 93 -49.28 24.13 26.45
N VAL A 94 -49.43 22.89 26.92
CA VAL A 94 -50.56 22.47 27.76
C VAL A 94 -50.23 22.74 29.23
N GLU A 95 -51.01 23.59 29.89
CA GLU A 95 -50.78 24.02 31.27
C GLU A 95 -52.05 23.92 32.15
N PHE A 96 -51.90 23.29 33.31
CA PHE A 96 -52.96 23.07 34.30
C PHE A 96 -52.37 22.84 35.69
N VAL A 97 -53.13 23.06 36.74
CA VAL A 97 -52.75 22.79 38.13
C VAL A 97 -53.36 21.47 38.57
N VAL A 98 -52.53 20.57 39.09
CA VAL A 98 -52.94 19.33 39.76
C VAL A 98 -52.94 19.58 41.26
N THR A 99 -54.05 19.26 41.95
CA THR A 99 -54.18 19.44 43.41
C THR A 99 -54.33 18.11 44.11
N VAL A 100 -53.39 17.77 45.01
CA VAL A 100 -53.40 16.52 45.79
C VAL A 100 -53.88 16.82 47.23
N PRO A 101 -55.01 16.23 47.68
CA PRO A 101 -55.56 16.44 49.03
C PRO A 101 -54.73 15.73 50.11
N ARG A 102 -54.81 16.23 51.34
CA ARG A 102 -54.03 15.72 52.50
C ARG A 102 -54.28 14.24 52.82
N ALA A 103 -55.48 13.70 52.56
CA ALA A 103 -55.81 12.29 52.81
C ALA A 103 -54.92 11.30 52.03
N LEU A 104 -54.42 11.69 50.85
CA LEU A 104 -53.55 10.87 50.00
C LEU A 104 -52.05 11.01 50.34
N GLN A 105 -51.67 11.92 51.24
CA GLN A 105 -50.27 12.26 51.56
C GLN A 105 -49.67 11.44 52.71
N GLN A 106 -49.90 10.11 52.74
CA GLN A 106 -49.40 9.25 53.82
C GLN A 106 -47.92 8.86 53.63
N ASP A 107 -47.15 8.83 54.73
CA ASP A 107 -45.71 8.50 54.76
C ASP A 107 -45.33 7.20 54.02
N ASN A 108 -46.21 6.20 54.05
CA ASN A 108 -46.03 4.85 53.50
C ASN A 108 -46.68 4.66 52.11
N TRP A 109 -47.20 5.73 51.51
CA TRP A 109 -47.86 5.69 50.20
C TRP A 109 -47.00 6.36 49.11
N MET A 110 -47.23 5.95 47.86
CA MET A 110 -46.78 6.65 46.65
C MET A 110 -47.99 6.86 45.75
N VAL A 111 -48.39 8.12 45.57
CA VAL A 111 -49.47 8.50 44.65
C VAL A 111 -48.84 8.75 43.28
N ASN A 112 -49.15 7.90 42.30
CA ASN A 112 -48.81 8.17 40.90
C ASN A 112 -50.01 8.84 40.22
N VAL A 113 -49.75 9.95 39.54
CA VAL A 113 -50.78 10.77 38.90
C VAL A 113 -50.39 10.94 37.43
N ARG A 114 -51.15 10.32 36.53
CA ARG A 114 -50.92 10.32 35.09
C ARG A 114 -51.96 11.21 34.40
N PRO A 115 -51.60 12.43 33.96
CA PRO A 115 -52.47 13.20 33.10
C PRO A 115 -52.57 12.55 31.71
N VAL A 116 -53.79 12.39 31.22
CA VAL A 116 -54.12 11.85 29.90
C VAL A 116 -54.66 12.97 29.03
N LEU A 117 -54.20 13.01 27.78
CA LEU A 117 -54.47 14.06 26.81
C LEU A 117 -55.15 13.47 25.58
N MET A 118 -56.46 13.63 25.48
CA MET A 118 -57.21 13.21 24.29
C MET A 118 -57.01 14.21 23.15
N ARG A 119 -56.63 13.70 21.97
CA ARG A 119 -56.55 14.44 20.70
C ARG A 119 -57.55 13.81 19.72
N GLY A 120 -58.77 14.34 19.68
CA GLY A 120 -59.91 13.58 19.16
C GLY A 120 -60.10 12.32 20.01
N ASP A 121 -60.18 11.15 19.36
CA ASP A 121 -60.37 9.86 20.04
C ASP A 121 -59.06 9.20 20.51
N MET A 122 -57.89 9.74 20.13
CA MET A 122 -56.59 9.16 20.50
C MET A 122 -56.11 9.65 21.87
N PRO A 123 -55.87 8.76 22.85
CA PRO A 123 -55.27 9.11 24.14
C PRO A 123 -53.74 9.22 24.03
N ASP A 124 -53.22 10.44 24.12
CA ASP A 124 -51.81 10.69 24.40
C ASP A 124 -51.55 10.69 25.92
N SER A 125 -50.36 10.31 26.34
CA SER A 125 -49.97 10.24 27.75
C SER A 125 -48.95 11.31 28.09
N LEU A 126 -49.38 12.31 28.84
CA LEU A 126 -48.47 13.29 29.43
C LEU A 126 -47.61 12.61 30.51
N LYS A 127 -46.42 13.14 30.77
CA LYS A 127 -45.47 12.59 31.74
C LYS A 127 -46.09 12.54 33.14
N GLU A 128 -46.02 11.37 33.79
CA GLU A 128 -46.57 11.16 35.14
C GLU A 128 -45.93 12.06 36.21
N LEU A 129 -46.68 12.34 37.26
CA LEU A 129 -46.21 12.93 38.51
C LEU A 129 -46.21 11.84 39.57
N ARG A 130 -45.13 11.74 40.36
CA ARG A 130 -45.06 10.87 41.54
C ARG A 130 -44.91 11.70 42.80
N PHE A 131 -45.73 11.36 43.77
CA PHE A 131 -45.77 11.97 45.09
C PHE A 131 -45.55 10.85 46.11
N THR A 132 -44.32 10.75 46.64
CA THR A 132 -43.93 9.73 47.62
C THR A 132 -44.03 10.25 49.04
N GLY A 133 -44.54 9.45 49.97
CA GLY A 133 -44.30 9.65 51.40
C GLY A 133 -42.86 9.29 51.78
N GLN A 134 -42.36 9.85 52.89
CA GLN A 134 -40.96 9.69 53.30
C GLN A 134 -40.57 8.22 53.51
N ARG A 135 -41.40 7.44 54.23
CA ARG A 135 -41.10 6.03 54.55
C ARG A 135 -41.10 5.14 53.31
N PHE A 136 -41.93 5.46 52.31
CA PHE A 136 -41.91 4.78 51.01
C PHE A 136 -40.59 5.06 50.28
N ARG A 137 -40.12 6.32 50.24
CA ARG A 137 -38.84 6.69 49.63
C ARG A 137 -37.65 6.02 50.33
N GLU A 138 -37.64 5.98 51.66
CA GLU A 138 -36.61 5.26 52.43
C GLU A 138 -36.57 3.74 52.10
N LEU A 139 -37.71 3.12 51.83
CA LEU A 139 -37.78 1.72 51.42
C LEU A 139 -37.19 1.52 50.03
N GLN A 140 -37.53 2.39 49.06
CA GLN A 140 -36.92 2.39 47.73
C GLN A 140 -35.40 2.58 47.81
N GLU A 141 -34.90 3.53 48.58
CA GLU A 141 -33.46 3.75 48.76
C GLU A 141 -32.75 2.52 49.35
N ARG A 142 -33.39 1.79 50.29
CA ARG A 142 -32.86 0.52 50.84
C ARG A 142 -32.82 -0.60 49.78
N ASP A 143 -33.79 -0.65 48.86
CA ASP A 143 -33.77 -1.56 47.71
C ASP A 143 -32.59 -1.24 46.77
N TYR A 144 -32.46 0.02 46.35
CA TYR A 144 -31.34 0.44 45.50
C TYR A 144 -29.98 0.21 46.18
N GLN A 145 -29.83 0.49 47.48
CA GLN A 145 -28.62 0.16 48.25
C GLN A 145 -28.33 -1.35 48.35
N ARG A 146 -29.33 -2.23 48.22
CA ARG A 146 -29.12 -3.69 48.12
C ARG A 146 -28.64 -4.09 46.72
N TYR A 147 -29.16 -3.45 45.69
CA TYR A 147 -28.76 -3.66 44.30
C TYR A 147 -27.36 -3.08 43.98
N ASP A 148 -27.01 -1.92 44.52
CA ASP A 148 -25.66 -1.33 44.38
C ASP A 148 -24.59 -2.29 44.94
N ARG A 149 -24.85 -2.91 46.10
CA ARG A 149 -24.00 -3.98 46.69
C ARG A 149 -23.97 -5.28 45.88
N PHE A 150 -24.75 -5.40 44.80
CA PHE A 150 -24.58 -6.43 43.77
C PHE A 150 -23.76 -5.88 42.58
N VAL A 151 -24.04 -4.65 42.12
CA VAL A 151 -23.30 -3.98 41.04
C VAL A 151 -21.81 -3.81 41.38
N GLU A 152 -21.46 -3.48 42.63
CA GLU A 152 -20.07 -3.43 43.15
C GLU A 152 -19.30 -4.75 42.97
N LYS A 153 -20.00 -5.88 42.85
CA LYS A 153 -19.40 -7.21 42.63
C LYS A 153 -19.23 -7.52 41.14
N ILE A 154 -19.68 -6.65 40.24
CA ILE A 154 -19.39 -6.67 38.82
C ILE A 154 -18.13 -5.84 38.58
N ILE A 155 -17.11 -6.45 38.00
CA ILE A 155 -15.89 -5.75 37.56
C ILE A 155 -16.24 -4.98 36.28
N PRO A 156 -16.11 -3.63 36.26
CA PRO A 156 -16.42 -2.82 35.07
C PRO A 156 -15.39 -3.01 33.94
N ASP A 157 -15.83 -2.79 32.70
CA ASP A 157 -14.98 -2.93 31.51
C ASP A 157 -13.96 -1.80 31.32
N SER A 158 -14.10 -0.71 32.07
CA SER A 158 -13.07 0.34 32.19
C SER A 158 -11.83 -0.11 32.98
N VAL A 159 -11.92 -1.21 33.74
CA VAL A 159 -10.79 -1.74 34.50
C VAL A 159 -9.87 -2.53 33.58
N ASN A 160 -8.57 -2.24 33.62
CA ASN A 160 -7.56 -2.88 32.76
C ASN A 160 -7.68 -4.42 32.79
N PHE A 161 -8.07 -4.99 31.64
CA PHE A 161 -8.34 -6.42 31.49
C PHE A 161 -7.12 -7.28 31.82
N TYR A 162 -5.94 -6.91 31.33
CA TYR A 162 -4.69 -7.66 31.54
C TYR A 162 -4.30 -7.75 33.02
N ARG A 163 -4.45 -6.66 33.78
CA ARG A 163 -4.18 -6.66 35.23
C ARG A 163 -5.19 -7.53 36.01
N THR A 164 -6.44 -7.58 35.55
CA THR A 164 -7.56 -8.14 36.32
C THR A 164 -7.83 -9.60 36.02
N TYR A 165 -7.66 -10.03 34.77
CA TYR A 165 -8.08 -11.33 34.27
C TYR A 165 -6.94 -12.22 33.74
N VAL A 166 -5.73 -11.70 33.54
CA VAL A 166 -4.59 -12.51 33.09
C VAL A 166 -3.70 -12.86 34.29
N ASP A 167 -3.07 -14.04 34.28
CA ASP A 167 -1.90 -14.30 35.13
C ASP A 167 -0.62 -13.80 34.44
N TYR A 168 -0.46 -12.47 34.45
CA TYR A 168 0.63 -11.78 33.78
C TYR A 168 2.03 -12.26 34.23
N ARG A 169 2.19 -12.62 35.52
CA ARG A 169 3.46 -13.13 36.07
C ARG A 169 3.86 -14.49 35.49
N SER A 170 2.88 -15.35 35.19
CA SER A 170 3.11 -16.63 34.53
C SER A 170 3.34 -16.47 33.02
N PHE A 171 2.65 -15.51 32.39
CA PHE A 171 2.87 -15.13 30.99
C PHE A 171 4.29 -14.60 30.73
N GLU A 172 4.80 -13.66 31.55
CA GLU A 172 6.18 -13.15 31.43
C GLU A 172 7.22 -14.27 31.57
N ARG A 173 7.05 -15.15 32.58
CA ARG A 173 7.89 -16.33 32.78
C ARG A 173 7.86 -17.28 31.57
N TYR A 174 6.75 -17.37 30.85
CA TYR A 174 6.63 -18.16 29.63
C TYR A 174 7.33 -17.49 28.43
N LEU A 175 7.18 -16.17 28.27
CA LEU A 175 7.91 -15.40 27.24
C LEU A 175 9.43 -15.50 27.42
N ASP A 176 9.95 -15.38 28.65
CA ASP A 176 11.39 -15.53 28.90
C ASP A 176 11.88 -16.96 28.60
N ARG A 177 11.08 -18.00 28.90
CA ARG A 177 11.39 -19.39 28.49
C ARG A 177 11.46 -19.52 26.96
N LEU A 178 10.51 -18.97 26.22
CA LEU A 178 10.52 -18.96 24.75
C LEU A 178 11.73 -18.20 24.18
N LYS A 179 12.05 -17.03 24.75
CA LYS A 179 13.20 -16.18 24.40
C LYS A 179 14.54 -16.90 24.62
N TRP A 180 14.71 -17.62 25.72
CA TRP A 180 15.89 -18.46 25.96
C TRP A 180 15.93 -19.70 25.04
N TYR A 181 14.78 -20.34 24.78
CA TYR A 181 14.68 -21.47 23.86
C TYR A 181 15.04 -21.07 22.42
N LYS A 182 14.50 -19.95 21.92
CA LYS A 182 14.84 -19.35 20.61
C LYS A 182 16.34 -19.05 20.51
N ARG A 183 16.92 -18.37 21.52
CA ARG A 183 18.39 -18.13 21.59
C ARG A 183 19.20 -19.42 21.56
N GLY A 184 18.68 -20.51 22.16
CA GLY A 184 19.28 -21.85 22.09
C GLY A 184 19.24 -22.45 20.68
N LEU A 185 18.15 -22.28 19.95
CA LEU A 185 18.01 -22.71 18.55
C LEU A 185 18.90 -21.88 17.61
N GLU A 186 18.93 -20.55 17.77
CA GLU A 186 19.77 -19.64 16.99
C GLU A 186 21.25 -20.00 17.10
N LYS A 187 21.74 -20.28 18.32
CA LYS A 187 23.10 -20.80 18.54
C LYS A 187 23.33 -22.12 17.81
N ARG A 188 22.40 -23.07 17.88
CA ARG A 188 22.51 -24.38 17.18
C ARG A 188 22.49 -24.24 15.65
N TRP A 189 21.69 -23.32 15.12
CA TRP A 189 21.58 -22.96 13.71
C TRP A 189 22.91 -22.39 13.19
N ALA A 190 23.46 -21.39 13.88
CA ALA A 190 24.76 -20.80 13.55
C ALA A 190 25.92 -21.83 13.62
N ILE A 191 25.86 -22.77 14.57
CA ILE A 191 26.81 -23.89 14.65
C ILE A 191 26.69 -24.85 13.46
N GLN A 192 25.48 -25.06 12.90
CA GLN A 192 25.36 -25.84 11.65
C GLN A 192 25.91 -25.06 10.45
N ASP A 193 25.63 -23.75 10.34
CA ASP A 193 26.14 -22.93 9.24
C ASP A 193 27.69 -22.91 9.22
N ALA A 194 28.31 -22.72 10.40
CA ALA A 194 29.77 -22.79 10.57
C ALA A 194 30.38 -24.20 10.39
N LYS A 195 29.55 -25.25 10.26
CA LYS A 195 29.97 -26.59 9.84
C LYS A 195 29.73 -26.84 8.35
N LYS A 196 28.61 -26.36 7.80
CA LYS A 196 28.26 -26.38 6.37
C LYS A 196 29.30 -25.67 5.50
N ARG A 197 29.88 -24.56 5.99
CA ARG A 197 30.94 -23.81 5.30
C ARG A 197 32.34 -24.43 5.38
N ARG A 198 32.53 -25.59 6.02
CA ARG A 198 33.85 -26.23 6.11
C ARG A 198 34.11 -27.06 4.85
N PRO A 199 35.23 -26.85 4.12
CA PRO A 199 35.62 -27.73 3.03
C PRO A 199 35.91 -29.14 3.55
N ASP A 200 35.59 -30.16 2.77
CA ASP A 200 35.78 -31.54 3.19
C ASP A 200 37.28 -31.93 3.19
N PRO A 201 37.82 -32.49 4.29
CA PRO A 201 39.21 -32.95 4.35
C PRO A 201 39.60 -34.04 3.33
N LEU A 202 38.64 -34.66 2.64
CA LEU A 202 38.86 -35.56 1.51
C LEU A 202 38.90 -34.80 0.17
N LEU A 203 37.96 -33.86 -0.07
CA LEU A 203 37.96 -33.01 -1.26
C LEU A 203 39.29 -32.25 -1.39
N LEU A 204 39.75 -31.60 -0.31
CA LEU A 204 41.03 -30.89 -0.27
C LEU A 204 42.24 -31.78 -0.60
N ARG A 205 42.20 -33.08 -0.24
CA ARG A 205 43.26 -34.04 -0.60
C ARG A 205 43.18 -34.47 -2.06
N PHE A 206 41.97 -34.57 -2.62
CA PHE A 206 41.74 -34.93 -4.02
C PHE A 206 42.13 -33.76 -4.94
N GLU A 207 41.73 -32.53 -4.61
CA GLU A 207 42.20 -31.30 -5.26
C GLU A 207 43.73 -31.20 -5.26
N MET A 208 44.37 -31.41 -4.10
CA MET A 208 45.84 -31.42 -3.98
C MET A 208 46.48 -32.54 -4.82
N PHE A 209 45.90 -33.75 -4.85
CA PHE A 209 46.40 -34.86 -5.66
C PHE A 209 46.28 -34.56 -7.17
N ASN A 210 45.12 -34.10 -7.61
CA ASN A 210 44.84 -33.76 -9.02
C ASN A 210 45.78 -32.66 -9.50
N ARG A 211 45.96 -31.61 -8.69
CA ARG A 211 46.94 -30.55 -8.93
C ARG A 211 48.36 -31.10 -9.09
N GLN A 212 48.82 -31.95 -8.17
CA GLN A 212 50.15 -32.55 -8.29
C GLN A 212 50.29 -33.48 -9.50
N SER A 213 49.22 -34.15 -9.95
CA SER A 213 49.24 -34.97 -11.16
C SER A 213 49.39 -34.09 -12.41
N ALA A 214 48.65 -32.98 -12.51
CA ALA A 214 48.75 -32.02 -13.61
C ALA A 214 50.12 -31.32 -13.64
N GLU A 215 50.66 -30.91 -12.48
CA GLU A 215 52.01 -30.34 -12.36
C GLU A 215 53.09 -31.36 -12.81
N ARG A 216 52.93 -32.66 -12.48
CA ARG A 216 53.83 -33.73 -12.94
C ARG A 216 53.73 -34.00 -14.44
N ASP A 217 52.53 -33.95 -15.02
CA ASP A 217 52.29 -34.15 -16.46
C ASP A 217 52.96 -33.05 -17.30
N SER A 218 52.77 -31.78 -16.93
CA SER A 218 53.44 -30.65 -17.57
C SER A 218 54.96 -30.80 -17.49
N LEU A 219 55.50 -31.04 -16.30
CA LEU A 219 56.95 -31.21 -16.10
C LEU A 219 57.53 -32.41 -16.87
N LEU A 220 56.74 -33.48 -17.08
CA LEU A 220 57.15 -34.59 -17.95
C LEU A 220 57.20 -34.16 -19.42
N LYS A 221 56.16 -33.47 -19.91
CA LYS A 221 56.07 -32.96 -21.28
C LYS A 221 57.21 -32.00 -21.60
N ASP A 222 57.41 -31.00 -20.74
CA ASP A 222 58.45 -29.99 -20.85
C ASP A 222 59.86 -30.61 -20.82
N ARG A 223 60.05 -31.66 -20.01
CA ARG A 223 61.32 -32.42 -19.97
C ARG A 223 61.54 -33.24 -21.25
N MET A 224 60.51 -33.79 -21.88
CA MET A 224 60.65 -34.52 -23.15
C MET A 224 60.92 -33.57 -24.32
N LEU A 225 60.25 -32.42 -24.37
CA LEU A 225 60.54 -31.34 -25.33
C LEU A 225 61.97 -30.78 -25.12
N GLY A 226 62.36 -30.46 -23.89
CA GLY A 226 63.72 -30.01 -23.58
C GLY A 226 64.79 -31.03 -23.95
N ASN A 227 64.50 -32.33 -23.84
CA ASN A 227 65.38 -33.40 -24.30
C ASN A 227 65.42 -33.55 -25.83
N SER A 228 64.30 -33.37 -26.54
CA SER A 228 64.28 -33.42 -28.00
C SER A 228 65.09 -32.26 -28.59
N TYR A 229 64.91 -31.03 -28.10
CA TYR A 229 65.71 -29.87 -28.51
C TYR A 229 67.21 -30.05 -28.25
N ARG A 230 67.60 -30.66 -27.11
CA ARG A 230 69.00 -31.02 -26.82
C ARG A 230 69.55 -32.10 -27.76
N MET A 231 68.73 -33.07 -28.17
CA MET A 231 69.12 -34.10 -29.15
C MET A 231 69.27 -33.49 -30.55
N ILE A 232 68.32 -32.63 -30.95
CA ILE A 232 68.33 -31.91 -32.23
C ILE A 232 69.58 -31.03 -32.32
N THR A 233 69.84 -30.15 -31.35
CA THR A 233 71.03 -29.28 -31.35
C THR A 233 72.34 -30.07 -31.29
N ARG A 234 72.40 -31.19 -30.54
CA ARG A 234 73.58 -32.08 -30.54
C ARG A 234 73.85 -32.70 -31.91
N ARG A 235 72.81 -33.11 -32.65
CA ARG A 235 72.99 -33.62 -34.01
C ARG A 235 73.32 -32.52 -35.01
N TRP A 236 72.68 -31.35 -34.95
CA TRP A 236 73.04 -30.20 -35.80
C TRP A 236 74.52 -29.84 -35.65
N TRP A 237 75.03 -29.79 -34.42
CA TRP A 237 76.46 -29.61 -34.17
C TRP A 237 77.36 -30.69 -34.80
N GLN A 238 76.87 -31.94 -34.95
CA GLN A 238 77.58 -33.00 -35.67
C GLN A 238 77.52 -32.80 -37.20
N TYR A 239 76.38 -32.35 -37.73
CA TYR A 239 76.20 -31.97 -39.13
C TYR A 239 77.10 -30.79 -39.51
N ASP A 240 77.08 -29.71 -38.72
CA ASP A 240 77.94 -28.53 -38.90
C ASP A 240 79.43 -28.91 -38.85
N ARG A 241 79.80 -29.83 -37.94
CA ARG A 241 81.16 -30.41 -37.85
C ARG A 241 81.55 -31.24 -39.08
N ALA A 242 80.62 -31.97 -39.69
CA ALA A 242 80.87 -32.76 -40.89
C ALA A 242 80.93 -31.86 -42.14
N LEU A 243 80.01 -30.89 -42.26
CA LEU A 243 79.98 -29.88 -43.33
C LEU A 243 81.24 -29.02 -43.30
N ALA A 244 81.67 -28.57 -42.12
CA ALA A 244 82.94 -27.86 -41.96
C ALA A 244 84.15 -28.72 -42.38
N ARG A 245 84.14 -30.04 -42.17
CA ARG A 245 85.21 -30.95 -42.66
C ARG A 245 85.18 -31.20 -44.16
N VAL A 246 84.00 -31.16 -44.79
CA VAL A 246 83.89 -31.17 -46.26
C VAL A 246 84.37 -29.84 -46.84
N ASN A 247 84.20 -28.73 -46.12
CA ASN A 247 84.63 -27.40 -46.56
C ASN A 247 86.08 -27.02 -46.17
N ASP A 248 86.76 -27.78 -45.29
CA ASP A 248 88.15 -27.55 -44.85
C ASP A 248 89.16 -28.03 -45.93
N THR A 249 89.24 -27.26 -47.02
CA THR A 249 90.01 -27.58 -48.24
C THR A 249 91.48 -27.09 -48.20
N LEU A 250 91.99 -26.67 -47.03
CA LEU A 250 93.30 -26.04 -46.89
C LEU A 250 94.28 -26.89 -46.08
N HIS A 251 95.51 -27.07 -46.60
CA HIS A 251 96.59 -27.78 -45.93
C HIS A 251 97.79 -26.85 -45.70
N TYR A 252 98.21 -26.71 -44.44
CA TYR A 252 99.30 -25.82 -44.02
C TYR A 252 100.60 -26.63 -43.85
N GLN A 253 101.70 -26.19 -44.46
CA GLN A 253 103.00 -26.90 -44.44
C GLN A 253 103.53 -27.19 -43.02
N ASN A 254 103.23 -26.33 -42.03
CA ASN A 254 103.60 -26.55 -40.64
C ASN A 254 102.36 -26.87 -39.80
N LYS A 255 102.33 -28.10 -39.26
CA LYS A 255 101.25 -28.69 -38.45
C LYS A 255 100.73 -27.78 -37.34
N TYR A 256 101.62 -27.05 -36.66
CA TYR A 256 101.28 -26.21 -35.51
C TYR A 256 100.86 -24.78 -35.90
N LEU A 257 100.93 -24.42 -37.18
CA LEU A 257 100.62 -23.06 -37.64
C LEU A 257 99.10 -22.83 -37.72
N LEU A 258 98.36 -23.85 -38.18
CA LEU A 258 96.90 -23.91 -38.05
C LEU A 258 96.45 -23.91 -36.57
N GLU A 259 97.17 -24.60 -35.70
CA GLU A 259 96.87 -24.62 -34.26
C GLU A 259 97.20 -23.29 -33.58
N ARG A 260 98.25 -22.57 -34.00
CA ARG A 260 98.52 -21.20 -33.55
C ARG A 260 97.45 -20.21 -34.01
N PHE A 261 96.98 -20.28 -35.26
CA PHE A 261 95.86 -19.46 -35.72
C PHE A 261 94.55 -19.83 -35.02
N ARG A 262 94.25 -21.12 -34.86
CA ARG A 262 93.08 -21.57 -34.08
C ARG A 262 93.19 -21.12 -32.63
N PHE A 263 94.35 -21.22 -31.96
CA PHE A 263 94.57 -20.71 -30.60
C PHE A 263 94.41 -19.19 -30.50
N PHE A 264 94.91 -18.41 -31.47
CA PHE A 264 94.76 -16.96 -31.48
C PHE A 264 93.29 -16.55 -31.67
N ASN A 265 92.59 -17.22 -32.59
CA ASN A 265 91.17 -17.01 -32.85
C ASN A 265 90.27 -17.51 -31.71
N ASP A 266 90.64 -18.59 -31.03
CA ASP A 266 89.92 -19.11 -29.85
C ASP A 266 90.21 -18.23 -28.62
N LYS A 267 91.40 -17.65 -28.50
CA LYS A 267 91.70 -16.62 -27.48
C LYS A 267 90.83 -15.37 -27.69
N TRP A 268 90.59 -14.97 -28.95
CA TRP A 268 89.63 -13.93 -29.33
C TRP A 268 88.16 -14.34 -29.07
N ALA A 269 87.73 -15.52 -29.51
CA ALA A 269 86.36 -16.01 -29.35
C ALA A 269 86.00 -16.24 -27.88
N ASN A 270 86.96 -16.67 -27.05
CA ASN A 270 86.79 -16.78 -25.60
C ASN A 270 86.86 -15.41 -24.90
N TYR A 271 87.51 -14.40 -25.48
CA TYR A 271 87.40 -13.01 -25.02
C TYR A 271 85.96 -12.49 -25.22
N ALA A 272 85.39 -12.69 -26.41
CA ALA A 272 84.01 -12.35 -26.72
C ALA A 272 82.99 -13.12 -25.84
N LYS A 273 83.15 -14.44 -25.70
CA LYS A 273 82.26 -15.26 -24.86
C LYS A 273 82.29 -14.90 -23.37
N ARG A 274 83.42 -14.40 -22.84
CA ARG A 274 83.57 -14.04 -21.41
C ARG A 274 82.76 -12.82 -20.96
N GLN A 275 82.09 -12.10 -21.86
CA GLN A 275 81.18 -10.99 -21.53
C GLN A 275 79.69 -11.38 -21.62
N ALA A 276 79.34 -12.60 -22.04
CA ALA A 276 77.97 -13.01 -22.37
C ALA A 276 77.17 -13.67 -21.21
N GLY A 277 77.43 -13.29 -19.96
CA GLY A 277 76.65 -13.71 -18.78
C GLY A 277 77.16 -13.03 -17.49
N ASP A 278 76.33 -12.57 -16.56
CA ASP A 278 74.86 -12.65 -16.45
C ASP A 278 74.24 -11.28 -16.10
N SER A 279 72.89 -11.20 -16.20
CA SER A 279 72.02 -10.01 -15.99
C SER A 279 71.87 -9.05 -17.19
N LEU A 280 70.63 -8.63 -17.45
CA LEU A 280 70.19 -8.02 -18.73
C LEU A 280 70.97 -6.76 -19.11
N THR A 281 71.19 -5.84 -18.16
CA THR A 281 71.80 -4.52 -18.43
C THR A 281 73.24 -4.57 -18.95
N ARG A 282 73.91 -5.74 -18.89
CA ARG A 282 75.21 -5.94 -19.55
C ARG A 282 75.13 -6.65 -20.90
N ALA A 283 74.06 -7.41 -21.17
CA ALA A 283 73.76 -7.93 -22.49
C ALA A 283 73.45 -6.78 -23.45
N ASP A 284 72.61 -5.82 -23.03
CA ASP A 284 72.28 -4.63 -23.82
C ASP A 284 73.52 -3.76 -24.08
N ASN A 285 74.38 -3.59 -23.07
CA ASN A 285 75.66 -2.87 -23.21
C ASN A 285 76.72 -3.60 -24.05
N ALA A 286 76.59 -4.90 -24.30
CA ALA A 286 77.44 -5.63 -25.25
C ALA A 286 76.83 -5.57 -26.66
N LYS A 287 75.51 -5.76 -26.76
CA LYS A 287 74.72 -5.72 -27.99
C LYS A 287 74.79 -4.35 -28.66
N ALA A 288 74.42 -3.28 -27.96
CA ALA A 288 74.45 -1.89 -28.44
C ALA A 288 75.87 -1.37 -28.75
N ARG A 289 76.93 -2.15 -28.47
CA ARG A 289 78.32 -1.82 -28.83
C ARG A 289 78.86 -2.73 -29.93
N ALA A 290 78.37 -3.96 -30.04
CA ALA A 290 78.59 -4.83 -31.20
C ALA A 290 77.82 -4.33 -32.44
N GLU A 291 76.54 -3.95 -32.29
CA GLU A 291 75.73 -3.30 -33.33
C GLU A 291 76.38 -2.01 -33.81
N ALA A 292 76.92 -1.23 -32.88
CA ALA A 292 77.66 -0.03 -33.17
C ALA A 292 78.99 -0.33 -33.91
N LEU A 293 79.73 -1.39 -33.52
CA LEU A 293 80.92 -1.86 -34.26
C LEU A 293 80.57 -2.33 -35.69
N ILE A 294 79.44 -3.02 -35.85
CA ILE A 294 78.90 -3.45 -37.16
C ILE A 294 78.56 -2.23 -38.02
N ALA A 295 77.84 -1.25 -37.47
CA ALA A 295 77.55 0.02 -38.13
C ALA A 295 78.81 0.86 -38.46
N ARG A 296 79.89 0.71 -37.68
CA ARG A 296 81.18 1.33 -37.99
C ARG A 296 81.92 0.60 -39.12
N LYS A 297 81.56 -0.66 -39.40
CA LYS A 297 82.07 -1.43 -40.55
C LYS A 297 81.23 -1.19 -41.81
N SER A 298 79.89 -1.17 -41.73
CA SER A 298 79.01 -0.87 -42.88
C SER A 298 79.35 0.49 -43.49
N TYR A 299 79.48 1.54 -42.67
CA TYR A 299 79.88 2.89 -43.12
C TYR A 299 81.14 2.95 -44.02
N PHE A 300 82.09 2.02 -43.87
CA PHE A 300 83.24 1.89 -44.78
C PHE A 300 83.07 0.83 -45.88
N HIS A 301 82.26 -0.21 -45.63
CA HIS A 301 81.93 -1.25 -46.60
C HIS A 301 81.02 -0.71 -47.71
N ASP A 302 80.06 0.14 -47.38
CA ASP A 302 79.10 0.75 -48.31
C ASP A 302 79.77 1.89 -49.11
N ARG A 303 80.74 2.58 -48.50
CA ARG A 303 81.65 3.51 -49.19
C ARG A 303 82.66 2.80 -50.13
N ALA A 304 82.83 1.48 -50.00
CA ALA A 304 83.56 0.66 -50.98
C ALA A 304 82.63 0.09 -52.07
N LEU A 305 81.37 -0.20 -51.73
CA LEU A 305 80.36 -0.70 -52.68
C LEU A 305 79.77 0.39 -53.59
N SER A 306 79.95 1.68 -53.29
CA SER A 306 79.48 2.80 -54.12
C SER A 306 80.14 2.90 -55.51
N ALA A 307 81.02 1.97 -55.88
CA ALA A 307 81.58 1.82 -57.23
C ALA A 307 80.99 0.62 -58.01
N ALA A 308 80.17 -0.23 -57.37
CA ALA A 308 79.68 -1.49 -57.92
C ALA A 308 78.19 -1.75 -57.62
N ALA A 309 77.37 -0.71 -57.64
CA ALA A 309 75.96 -0.87 -57.93
C ALA A 309 75.78 -1.23 -59.42
N TRP A 310 75.86 -2.52 -59.77
CA TRP A 310 75.35 -3.11 -61.02
C TRP A 310 75.23 -4.64 -60.83
N GLN A 311 74.06 -5.20 -61.15
CA GLN A 311 73.80 -6.66 -61.30
C GLN A 311 73.96 -7.58 -60.07
N ALA A 312 72.96 -7.58 -59.18
CA ALA A 312 72.24 -8.82 -58.82
C ALA A 312 71.00 -8.53 -57.93
N GLU A 313 69.82 -8.57 -58.55
CA GLU A 313 68.52 -8.99 -57.97
C GLU A 313 68.54 -9.46 -56.49
N ARG A 314 67.93 -8.79 -55.51
CA ARG A 314 66.61 -8.13 -55.45
C ARG A 314 66.63 -7.12 -54.29
N GLU A 315 66.08 -5.92 -54.46
CA GLU A 315 64.64 -5.70 -54.26
C GLU A 315 64.10 -6.33 -52.96
N PHE A 316 64.48 -5.77 -51.81
CA PHE A 316 63.52 -5.04 -50.95
C PHE A 316 64.25 -4.28 -49.81
N ASN A 317 64.55 -3.01 -50.09
CA ASN A 317 64.36 -1.80 -49.26
C ASN A 317 64.44 -1.87 -47.70
N LEU A 318 65.05 -0.92 -46.98
CA LEU A 318 66.02 0.19 -47.23
C LEU A 318 66.28 0.88 -45.85
N GLU A 319 67.53 1.26 -45.53
CA GLU A 319 67.93 2.31 -44.53
C GLU A 319 67.65 2.08 -43.01
N ARG A 320 68.42 2.55 -42.01
CA ARG A 320 69.78 3.13 -41.80
C ARG A 320 70.14 2.91 -40.29
N GLU A 321 71.32 2.46 -39.85
CA GLU A 321 72.62 3.18 -39.61
C GLU A 321 72.58 4.30 -38.52
N THR A 322 73.52 4.52 -37.56
CA THR A 322 74.83 3.89 -37.15
C THR A 322 74.94 3.77 -35.59
N GLY A 323 76.05 3.60 -34.81
CA GLY A 323 77.52 3.58 -35.03
C GLY A 323 78.42 3.60 -33.74
N SER A 324 79.53 2.84 -33.73
CA SER A 324 80.70 2.75 -32.78
C SER A 324 80.63 2.20 -31.32
N GLU A 325 81.31 1.07 -31.01
CA GLU A 325 82.47 1.10 -30.06
C GLU A 325 82.41 0.46 -28.61
N PRO A 326 82.85 -0.80 -28.34
CA PRO A 326 83.19 -1.29 -26.99
C PRO A 326 84.68 -1.37 -26.66
N GLY A 327 85.06 -1.02 -25.42
CA GLY A 327 86.13 -1.77 -24.73
C GLY A 327 87.28 -1.01 -24.04
N ALA A 328 87.02 -0.27 -22.96
CA ALA A 328 88.01 0.01 -21.91
C ALA A 328 87.29 0.17 -20.55
N ARG A 329 87.97 -0.17 -19.44
CA ARG A 329 87.45 -0.31 -18.04
C ARG A 329 86.50 -1.51 -17.81
N VAL A 330 87.04 -2.60 -17.24
CA VAL A 330 86.24 -3.74 -16.73
C VAL A 330 86.73 -4.27 -15.36
N TYR A 331 88.02 -4.10 -15.02
CA TYR A 331 88.66 -4.91 -13.97
C TYR A 331 88.53 -4.43 -12.51
N SER A 332 88.22 -3.16 -12.21
CA SER A 332 87.98 -2.73 -10.82
C SER A 332 86.66 -3.26 -10.27
N SER A 333 85.57 -3.03 -11.02
CA SER A 333 84.15 -3.22 -10.63
C SER A 333 83.71 -4.57 -10.05
N ARG A 334 84.60 -5.58 -9.99
CA ARG A 334 84.26 -6.95 -9.58
C ARG A 334 84.57 -7.25 -8.11
N PHE A 335 85.43 -6.48 -7.46
CA PHE A 335 85.70 -6.60 -6.02
C PHE A 335 84.77 -5.67 -5.22
N ASP A 336 84.61 -4.42 -5.68
CA ASP A 336 83.64 -3.45 -5.17
C ASP A 336 82.23 -4.06 -5.08
N TYR A 337 81.79 -4.74 -6.16
CA TYR A 337 80.49 -5.41 -6.21
C TYR A 337 80.31 -6.51 -5.15
N PHE A 338 81.38 -7.21 -4.75
CA PHE A 338 81.29 -8.19 -3.67
C PHE A 338 81.13 -7.50 -2.31
N ASN A 339 81.95 -6.49 -2.04
CA ASN A 339 81.90 -5.71 -0.79
C ASN A 339 80.54 -4.99 -0.66
N GLU A 340 80.07 -4.27 -1.69
CA GLU A 340 78.72 -3.67 -1.75
C GLU A 340 77.61 -4.69 -1.49
N LYS A 341 77.68 -5.87 -2.13
CA LYS A 341 76.64 -6.90 -2.02
C LYS A 341 76.56 -7.44 -0.60
N MET A 342 77.70 -7.58 0.08
CA MET A 342 77.72 -7.98 1.49
C MET A 342 77.19 -6.89 2.42
N GLU A 343 77.52 -5.60 2.18
CA GLU A 343 76.95 -4.48 2.92
C GLU A 343 75.43 -4.34 2.74
N ARG A 344 74.91 -4.53 1.52
CA ARG A 344 73.46 -4.52 1.25
C ARG A 344 72.73 -5.66 1.97
N LEU A 345 73.34 -6.84 2.09
CA LEU A 345 72.77 -7.97 2.83
C LEU A 345 72.81 -7.73 4.35
N ASP A 346 73.89 -7.14 4.87
CA ASP A 346 74.03 -6.78 6.29
C ASP A 346 73.01 -5.70 6.70
N ALA A 347 72.86 -4.66 5.88
CA ALA A 347 71.82 -3.64 6.06
C ALA A 347 70.40 -4.22 6.00
N GLY A 348 70.17 -5.23 5.15
CA GLY A 348 68.92 -5.99 5.10
C GLY A 348 68.64 -6.77 6.40
N LEU A 349 69.65 -7.46 6.93
CA LEU A 349 69.57 -8.19 8.21
C LEU A 349 69.28 -7.23 9.38
N TYR A 350 69.96 -6.08 9.42
CA TYR A 350 69.71 -5.04 10.43
C TYR A 350 68.28 -4.49 10.35
N ARG A 351 67.79 -4.14 9.14
CA ARG A 351 66.40 -3.68 8.93
C ARG A 351 65.38 -4.71 9.42
N TYR A 352 65.59 -6.00 9.16
CA TYR A 352 64.70 -7.08 9.60
C TYR A 352 64.58 -7.16 11.14
N TYR A 353 65.70 -7.10 11.87
CA TYR A 353 65.67 -7.12 13.33
C TYR A 353 65.15 -5.81 13.94
N ARG A 354 65.43 -4.65 13.33
CA ARG A 354 64.85 -3.35 13.73
C ARG A 354 63.32 -3.34 13.63
N ILE A 355 62.76 -3.90 12.55
CA ILE A 355 61.29 -4.04 12.37
C ILE A 355 60.69 -4.99 13.43
N LYS A 356 61.39 -6.08 13.78
CA LYS A 356 60.97 -6.97 14.88
C LYS A 356 61.03 -6.30 16.27
N GLY A 357 61.97 -5.38 16.48
CA GLY A 357 62.03 -4.52 17.66
C GLY A 357 60.81 -3.60 17.75
N ALA A 358 60.53 -2.83 16.69
CA ALA A 358 59.38 -1.90 16.65
C ALA A 358 58.02 -2.60 16.85
N ARG A 359 57.84 -3.84 16.33
CA ARG A 359 56.63 -4.65 16.59
C ARG A 359 56.56 -5.23 18.00
N ALA A 360 57.68 -5.33 18.72
CA ALA A 360 57.70 -5.67 20.14
C ALA A 360 57.36 -4.46 21.01
N GLU A 361 57.93 -3.29 20.70
CA GLU A 361 57.63 -2.00 21.31
C GLU A 361 56.14 -1.65 21.21
N LYS A 362 55.53 -1.81 20.02
CA LYS A 362 54.08 -1.61 19.80
C LYS A 362 53.17 -2.71 20.40
N LYS A 363 53.72 -3.72 21.10
CA LYS A 363 52.97 -4.86 21.68
C LYS A 363 52.17 -5.74 20.69
N GLU A 364 52.28 -5.50 19.38
CA GLU A 364 51.61 -6.22 18.27
C GLU A 364 52.01 -7.71 18.14
N ASN A 365 53.05 -8.16 18.85
CA ASN A 365 53.54 -9.53 18.74
C ASN A 365 52.54 -10.58 19.29
N LEU A 366 52.28 -11.63 18.51
CA LEU A 366 51.29 -12.68 18.82
C LEU A 366 51.49 -13.40 20.17
N LYS A 367 52.71 -13.37 20.74
CA LYS A 367 52.99 -13.89 22.09
C LYS A 367 52.57 -12.93 23.21
N PHE A 368 52.62 -11.60 22.99
CA PHE A 368 52.11 -10.62 23.96
C PHE A 368 50.59 -10.73 24.09
N LEU A 369 49.87 -10.79 22.96
CA LEU A 369 48.42 -10.98 22.93
C LEU A 369 47.99 -12.26 23.66
N ARG A 370 48.74 -13.36 23.54
CA ARG A 370 48.49 -14.61 24.29
C ARG A 370 48.77 -14.50 25.79
N ALA A 371 49.76 -13.70 26.22
CA ALA A 371 50.04 -13.49 27.64
C ALA A 371 49.00 -12.58 28.30
N PHE A 372 48.60 -11.50 27.60
CA PHE A 372 47.55 -10.58 28.03
C PHE A 372 46.20 -11.31 28.21
N LEU A 373 45.81 -12.17 27.26
CA LEU A 373 44.61 -13.01 27.34
C LEU A 373 44.71 -14.13 28.41
N ALA A 374 45.88 -14.34 29.02
CA ALA A 374 46.10 -15.33 30.08
C ALA A 374 46.15 -14.71 31.50
N GLY A 375 46.07 -13.38 31.62
CA GLY A 375 46.01 -12.69 32.93
C GLY A 375 47.34 -12.57 33.69
N ASN A 376 48.47 -12.92 33.07
CA ASN A 376 49.79 -12.79 33.69
C ASN A 376 50.31 -11.34 33.61
N ASP A 377 51.10 -10.90 34.59
CA ASP A 377 51.74 -9.58 34.57
C ASP A 377 52.63 -9.36 33.35
N THR A 378 52.58 -8.14 32.78
CA THR A 378 53.21 -7.80 31.49
C THR A 378 54.25 -6.67 31.57
N THR A 379 54.73 -6.36 32.76
CA THR A 379 55.69 -5.28 33.08
C THR A 379 57.15 -5.64 32.75
N HIS A 380 57.45 -5.91 31.46
CA HIS A 380 58.80 -6.31 31.04
C HIS A 380 59.40 -5.52 29.87
N LEU A 381 60.56 -4.93 30.18
CA LEU A 381 61.53 -4.24 29.33
C LEU A 381 61.11 -2.86 28.79
N ASN A 382 61.90 -1.85 29.16
CA ASN A 382 61.77 -0.49 28.67
C ASN A 382 62.22 -0.37 27.20
N ARG A 383 61.89 0.74 26.53
CA ARG A 383 62.13 0.96 25.09
C ARG A 383 63.57 0.65 24.67
N GLU A 384 64.53 1.18 25.41
CA GLU A 384 65.97 1.02 25.16
C GLU A 384 66.43 -0.43 25.36
N GLN A 385 65.95 -1.09 26.42
CA GLN A 385 66.24 -2.50 26.68
C GLN A 385 65.67 -3.42 25.57
N LEU A 386 64.55 -3.03 24.94
CA LEU A 386 64.03 -3.72 23.76
C LEU A 386 64.90 -3.47 22.52
N THR A 387 65.32 -2.24 22.24
CA THR A 387 66.21 -1.98 21.08
C THR A 387 67.53 -2.72 21.23
N GLU A 388 68.16 -2.65 22.42
CA GLU A 388 69.40 -3.35 22.73
C GLU A 388 69.26 -4.88 22.58
N LYS A 389 68.17 -5.46 23.10
CA LYS A 389 67.86 -6.91 22.98
C LYS A 389 67.73 -7.39 21.53
N TYR A 390 67.28 -6.54 20.60
CA TYR A 390 67.20 -6.87 19.19
C TYR A 390 68.48 -6.52 18.40
N ILE A 391 69.23 -5.50 18.81
CA ILE A 391 70.58 -5.19 18.29
C ILE A 391 71.54 -6.35 18.62
N ARG A 392 71.65 -6.75 19.90
CA ARG A 392 72.45 -7.92 20.35
C ARG A 392 72.06 -9.22 19.63
N ARG A 393 70.82 -9.34 19.13
CA ARG A 393 70.36 -10.48 18.31
C ARG A 393 70.76 -10.38 16.84
N TYR A 394 70.71 -9.20 16.25
CA TYR A 394 71.29 -8.94 14.92
C TYR A 394 72.79 -9.22 14.94
N GLU A 395 73.51 -8.68 15.92
CA GLU A 395 74.95 -8.89 16.13
C GLU A 395 75.28 -10.37 16.32
N LYS A 396 74.53 -11.10 17.18
CA LYS A 396 74.76 -12.54 17.35
C LYS A 396 74.55 -13.34 16.06
N VAL A 397 73.59 -12.97 15.20
CA VAL A 397 73.37 -13.67 13.91
C VAL A 397 74.41 -13.27 12.87
N LYS A 398 74.82 -11.99 12.84
CA LYS A 398 75.91 -11.48 12.02
C LYS A 398 77.24 -12.16 12.37
N ASN A 399 77.57 -12.26 13.65
CA ASN A 399 78.84 -12.78 14.16
C ASN A 399 78.96 -14.32 14.07
N VAL A 400 77.84 -15.02 13.89
CA VAL A 400 77.81 -16.47 13.63
C VAL A 400 78.02 -16.81 12.14
N LEU A 401 77.88 -15.85 11.23
CA LEU A 401 77.94 -16.07 9.77
C LEU A 401 79.19 -15.43 9.16
N PRO A 402 80.26 -16.20 8.85
CA PRO A 402 81.57 -15.66 8.46
C PRO A 402 81.55 -14.68 7.28
N MET A 403 80.58 -14.84 6.37
CA MET A 403 80.42 -13.98 5.19
C MET A 403 80.29 -12.48 5.54
N PHE A 404 79.69 -12.11 6.67
CA PHE A 404 79.52 -10.70 7.05
C PHE A 404 80.78 -10.03 7.64
N HIS A 405 81.85 -10.81 7.84
CA HIS A 405 83.14 -10.33 8.38
C HIS A 405 84.26 -10.38 7.34
N TYR A 406 83.98 -10.94 6.16
CA TYR A 406 84.98 -11.22 5.12
C TYR A 406 84.99 -10.15 4.03
N ARG A 407 85.63 -9.01 4.28
CA ARG A 407 86.05 -8.08 3.22
C ARG A 407 87.35 -8.59 2.57
N ARG A 408 87.47 -8.48 1.25
CA ARG A 408 88.78 -8.63 0.57
C ARG A 408 89.54 -7.30 0.64
N PRO A 409 90.90 -7.32 0.69
CA PRO A 409 91.70 -6.10 0.60
C PRO A 409 91.67 -5.52 -0.82
N ASP A 410 91.83 -4.20 -0.89
CA ASP A 410 91.97 -3.47 -2.15
C ASP A 410 93.42 -3.58 -2.69
N LEU A 411 93.60 -3.33 -3.99
CA LEU A 411 94.53 -4.14 -4.80
C LEU A 411 96.03 -3.75 -4.72
N ASP A 412 96.37 -2.56 -4.22
CA ASP A 412 97.70 -1.95 -4.37
C ASP A 412 98.80 -2.49 -3.41
N THR A 413 98.70 -3.75 -2.95
CA THR A 413 99.70 -4.36 -2.04
C THR A 413 100.15 -5.79 -2.38
N LEU A 414 99.62 -6.46 -3.42
CA LEU A 414 100.06 -7.82 -3.80
C LEU A 414 100.16 -8.04 -5.34
N PRO A 415 101.33 -8.42 -5.87
CA PRO A 415 101.50 -8.71 -7.31
C PRO A 415 100.97 -10.11 -7.71
N PRO A 416 100.31 -10.27 -8.88
CA PRO A 416 99.87 -11.58 -9.38
C PRO A 416 101.01 -12.55 -9.76
N SER A 417 100.93 -13.76 -9.21
CA SER A 417 101.99 -14.77 -9.16
C SER A 417 102.20 -15.60 -10.45
N TRP A 418 102.60 -14.99 -11.57
CA TRP A 418 102.93 -15.75 -12.81
C TRP A 418 104.13 -15.23 -13.64
N MET A 419 105.06 -14.53 -13.02
CA MET A 419 106.48 -14.49 -13.43
C MET A 419 107.31 -14.96 -12.22
N THR A 420 107.66 -16.25 -12.17
CA THR A 420 108.87 -16.89 -12.76
C THR A 420 110.12 -16.64 -11.92
N GLU A 421 110.58 -17.69 -11.24
CA GLU A 421 111.98 -17.82 -10.86
C GLU A 421 112.50 -19.22 -11.21
N THR A 422 113.30 -19.26 -12.28
CA THR A 422 114.52 -20.06 -12.52
C THR A 422 114.73 -20.09 -14.05
N GLN A 423 115.89 -19.70 -14.58
CA GLN A 423 117.21 -20.12 -14.14
C GLN A 423 118.31 -19.03 -14.22
N TYR A 424 119.34 -19.23 -13.41
CA TYR A 424 120.67 -18.59 -13.36
C TYR A 424 120.84 -17.16 -12.81
N LYS A 425 121.27 -17.13 -11.53
CA LYS A 425 122.40 -16.38 -10.94
C LYS A 425 122.38 -14.84 -10.88
N GLU A 426 122.66 -14.35 -9.65
CA GLU A 426 123.64 -13.30 -9.27
C GLU A 426 123.66 -11.95 -10.05
N ARG A 427 123.64 -10.75 -9.41
CA ARG A 427 123.49 -10.33 -8.00
C ARG A 427 123.30 -8.79 -7.91
N THR A 428 122.95 -8.28 -6.71
CA THR A 428 122.95 -6.85 -6.26
C THR A 428 121.81 -5.90 -6.73
N GLY A 429 121.35 -5.01 -5.83
CA GLY A 429 120.46 -3.87 -6.14
C GLY A 429 119.08 -3.81 -5.44
N ARG A 430 118.99 -3.24 -4.23
CA ARG A 430 117.75 -2.72 -3.56
C ARG A 430 118.09 -1.36 -2.90
N PRO A 431 117.18 -0.38 -2.85
CA PRO A 431 116.14 -0.25 -1.79
C PRO A 431 114.70 -0.17 -2.36
N ASP A 432 113.58 -0.43 -1.66
CA ASP A 432 113.08 -0.03 -0.31
C ASP A 432 112.51 1.41 -0.29
N THR A 433 111.24 1.68 0.06
CA THR A 433 110.68 1.62 1.44
C THR A 433 109.13 1.71 1.47
N LEU A 434 108.54 1.53 2.67
CA LEU A 434 107.11 1.72 2.99
C LEU A 434 106.77 3.15 3.42
N GLN A 435 105.56 3.66 3.07
CA GLN A 435 104.57 4.34 3.94
C GLN A 435 103.61 5.29 3.17
N THR A 436 102.28 5.12 3.29
CA THR A 436 101.37 6.12 3.94
C THR A 436 99.87 5.74 3.93
N ARG A 437 99.30 5.69 5.15
CA ARG A 437 97.98 6.20 5.60
C ARG A 437 96.64 5.65 5.05
N LYS A 438 95.75 5.34 6.00
CA LYS A 438 94.30 5.10 5.85
C LYS A 438 93.51 6.36 6.23
N VAL A 439 92.25 6.45 5.80
CA VAL A 439 91.18 7.19 6.49
C VAL A 439 89.94 6.27 6.57
N LEU A 440 89.08 6.44 7.57
CA LEU A 440 87.89 5.59 7.81
C LEU A 440 86.63 6.44 8.05
N LEU A 441 85.46 5.87 7.71
CA LEU A 441 84.15 6.52 7.78
C LEU A 441 83.68 6.98 9.18
N SER A 442 84.46 6.69 10.24
CA SER A 442 84.20 7.13 11.61
C SER A 442 84.48 8.63 11.87
N GLN A 443 84.61 9.43 10.81
CA GLN A 443 84.92 10.87 10.85
C GLN A 443 83.75 11.78 10.42
N PHE A 444 82.67 11.22 9.88
CA PHE A 444 81.48 12.00 9.48
C PHE A 444 80.52 12.21 10.66
N SER A 445 79.88 13.38 10.70
CA SER A 445 78.95 13.74 11.77
C SER A 445 77.65 12.96 11.68
N LYS A 446 76.96 12.86 12.82
CA LYS A 446 75.66 12.19 12.91
C LYS A 446 74.57 12.99 12.19
N GLU A 447 74.67 14.32 12.19
CA GLU A 447 73.73 15.21 11.49
C GLU A 447 73.93 15.19 9.97
N GLU A 448 75.17 15.14 9.47
CA GLU A 448 75.48 15.05 8.03
C GLU A 448 74.84 13.80 7.39
N ILE A 449 74.80 12.69 8.13
CA ILE A 449 74.18 11.42 7.70
C ILE A 449 72.64 11.49 7.72
N TYR A 450 72.04 12.34 8.54
CA TYR A 450 70.58 12.56 8.53
C TYR A 450 70.14 13.56 7.45
N ALA A 451 70.92 14.60 7.17
CA ALA A 451 70.63 15.59 6.13
C ALA A 451 70.47 14.98 4.72
N TYR A 452 71.10 13.82 4.46
CA TYR A 452 70.99 13.08 3.19
C TYR A 452 69.68 12.28 3.05
N TYR A 453 68.88 12.09 4.12
CA TYR A 453 67.82 11.07 4.17
C TYR A 453 66.44 11.51 4.69
N GLU A 454 66.17 12.80 4.90
CA GLU A 454 64.82 13.28 5.23
C GLU A 454 63.95 13.60 3.99
N PRO A 455 62.61 13.50 4.06
CA PRO A 455 61.79 13.28 2.86
C PRO A 455 60.77 14.39 2.55
N HIS A 456 60.57 14.67 1.27
CA HIS A 456 59.35 15.31 0.74
C HIS A 456 58.71 14.38 -0.29
N GLY A 457 57.39 14.19 -0.19
CA GLY A 457 56.56 13.52 -1.21
C GLY A 457 55.42 14.45 -1.65
N PRO A 458 54.44 13.99 -2.45
CA PRO A 458 54.25 12.62 -2.94
C PRO A 458 54.18 12.51 -4.49
N GLY A 459 54.27 11.30 -5.04
CA GLY A 459 53.85 11.01 -6.43
C GLY A 459 54.81 10.17 -7.27
N MET A 460 54.23 9.45 -8.23
CA MET A 460 54.88 8.73 -9.34
C MET A 460 54.38 9.36 -10.66
N PRO A 461 55.02 9.14 -11.83
CA PRO A 461 56.40 8.70 -12.09
C PRO A 461 57.09 9.51 -13.23
N ASP A 462 58.22 8.97 -13.73
CA ASP A 462 58.71 9.03 -15.13
C ASP A 462 59.73 10.09 -15.61
N ARG A 463 60.64 9.60 -16.48
CA ARG A 463 61.63 10.28 -17.36
C ARG A 463 62.86 11.01 -16.79
N GLY A 464 63.94 11.00 -17.61
CA GLY A 464 65.16 11.81 -17.49
C GLY A 464 66.15 11.54 -18.65
N PRO A 465 67.01 12.51 -19.05
CA PRO A 465 68.17 12.23 -19.92
C PRO A 465 69.51 12.94 -19.55
N SER A 466 70.57 12.58 -20.31
CA SER A 466 71.98 13.08 -20.36
C SER A 466 73.01 12.48 -19.37
N GLY A 467 74.33 12.48 -19.64
CA GLY A 467 75.05 12.72 -20.92
C GLY A 467 76.55 13.10 -20.80
N PHE A 468 77.28 13.06 -21.94
CA PHE A 468 78.63 13.66 -22.22
C PHE A 468 79.85 13.13 -21.39
N PHE A 469 81.15 13.27 -21.77
CA PHE A 469 81.97 13.06 -23.01
C PHE A 469 83.49 13.14 -22.59
N ARG A 470 84.60 12.90 -23.34
CA ARG A 470 85.01 12.32 -24.65
C ARG A 470 86.56 12.11 -24.68
N GLY A 471 87.11 11.05 -25.35
CA GLY A 471 88.47 11.08 -25.97
C GLY A 471 89.54 10.04 -25.53
N LEU A 472 90.66 9.79 -26.26
CA LEU A 472 91.08 10.12 -27.65
C LEU A 472 92.32 9.26 -28.13
N LEU A 473 92.26 8.65 -29.33
CA LEU A 473 93.39 8.32 -30.28
C LEU A 473 94.49 7.26 -29.88
N PRO A 474 95.48 6.87 -30.75
CA PRO A 474 95.29 6.12 -32.03
C PRO A 474 96.34 5.02 -32.41
N LEU A 475 95.97 4.09 -33.32
CA LEU A 475 96.80 3.34 -34.33
C LEU A 475 98.04 2.49 -33.88
N PRO A 476 98.62 1.58 -34.72
CA PRO A 476 98.38 1.27 -36.14
C PRO A 476 97.93 -0.18 -36.46
N THR A 477 97.77 -0.49 -37.76
CA THR A 477 97.35 -1.80 -38.31
C THR A 477 98.51 -2.58 -38.95
N TYR A 478 98.37 -3.91 -39.01
CA TYR A 478 99.11 -4.76 -39.95
C TYR A 478 98.14 -5.74 -40.63
N HIS A 479 98.05 -5.67 -41.97
CA HIS A 479 97.50 -6.75 -42.79
C HIS A 479 98.63 -7.68 -43.26
N ARG A 480 98.30 -8.96 -43.48
CA ARG A 480 99.05 -9.83 -44.40
C ARG A 480 98.07 -10.63 -45.25
N ILE A 481 98.41 -10.77 -46.52
CA ILE A 481 97.81 -11.71 -47.47
C ILE A 481 98.30 -13.13 -47.11
N LEU A 482 97.65 -14.17 -47.66
CA LEU A 482 98.06 -15.57 -47.48
C LEU A 482 99.57 -15.76 -47.77
N PRO A 483 100.34 -16.40 -46.88
CA PRO A 483 101.73 -16.77 -47.15
C PRO A 483 101.82 -18.05 -47.99
N ASP A 484 102.94 -18.26 -48.68
CA ASP A 484 103.23 -19.34 -49.66
C ASP A 484 103.35 -20.76 -49.06
N SER A 485 102.66 -21.03 -47.96
CA SER A 485 102.76 -22.26 -47.15
C SER A 485 101.42 -23.01 -47.03
N VAL A 486 100.48 -22.75 -47.96
CA VAL A 486 99.14 -23.35 -47.99
C VAL A 486 98.85 -24.00 -49.34
N GLN A 487 98.52 -25.30 -49.34
CA GLN A 487 98.06 -26.04 -50.51
C GLN A 487 96.54 -26.30 -50.43
N ARG A 488 95.85 -26.37 -51.58
CA ARG A 488 94.45 -26.80 -51.64
C ARG A 488 94.35 -28.32 -51.70
N ARG A 489 93.37 -28.89 -51.01
CA ARG A 489 93.09 -30.34 -50.95
C ARG A 489 91.61 -30.62 -51.25
N THR A 490 91.35 -31.66 -52.03
CA THR A 490 90.01 -32.23 -52.22
C THR A 490 89.56 -33.07 -51.01
N PRO A 491 88.32 -32.95 -50.52
CA PRO A 491 87.83 -33.74 -49.40
C PRO A 491 87.70 -35.21 -49.77
N GLY A 492 88.17 -36.11 -48.90
CA GLY A 492 88.07 -37.55 -49.12
C GLY A 492 86.64 -38.09 -48.91
N PRO A 493 86.25 -39.22 -49.54
CA PRO A 493 84.88 -39.73 -49.51
C PRO A 493 84.34 -40.03 -48.10
N LYS A 494 85.21 -40.28 -47.12
CA LYS A 494 84.83 -40.42 -45.71
C LYS A 494 84.17 -39.15 -45.14
N ALA A 495 84.60 -37.95 -45.56
CA ALA A 495 84.00 -36.70 -45.09
C ALA A 495 82.58 -36.50 -45.62
N PHE A 496 82.32 -36.85 -46.89
CA PHE A 496 80.98 -36.86 -47.46
C PHE A 496 80.08 -37.90 -46.79
N ARG A 497 80.59 -39.11 -46.54
CA ARG A 497 79.83 -40.15 -45.80
C ARG A 497 79.48 -39.72 -44.37
N ASP A 498 80.41 -39.07 -43.65
CA ASP A 498 80.14 -38.48 -42.33
C ASP A 498 79.06 -37.37 -42.40
N LEU A 499 79.02 -36.59 -43.50
CA LEU A 499 78.01 -35.55 -43.74
C LEU A 499 76.63 -36.14 -44.04
N GLU A 500 76.53 -37.17 -44.87
CA GLU A 500 75.26 -37.85 -45.17
C GLU A 500 74.68 -38.53 -43.93
N LEU A 501 75.50 -39.26 -43.17
CA LEU A 501 75.11 -39.92 -41.92
C LEU A 501 74.74 -38.93 -40.80
N SER A 502 75.07 -37.65 -40.92
CA SER A 502 74.70 -36.60 -39.96
C SER A 502 73.51 -35.74 -40.37
N ARG A 503 72.87 -35.99 -41.52
CA ARG A 503 71.59 -35.35 -41.89
C ARG A 503 70.50 -35.62 -40.84
N ILE A 504 69.66 -34.61 -40.59
CA ILE A 504 68.69 -34.61 -39.48
C ILE A 504 67.28 -34.32 -39.98
N ASP A 505 66.36 -35.20 -39.59
CA ASP A 505 64.94 -34.87 -39.48
C ASP A 505 64.66 -34.40 -38.04
N SER A 506 64.30 -33.13 -37.89
CA SER A 506 63.94 -32.51 -36.61
C SER A 506 62.53 -32.90 -36.17
N ALA A 507 61.59 -33.12 -37.10
CA ALA A 507 60.22 -33.53 -36.83
C ALA A 507 60.18 -34.98 -36.33
N ALA A 508 60.77 -35.94 -37.05
CA ALA A 508 60.88 -37.33 -36.59
C ALA A 508 61.69 -37.48 -35.29
N THR A 509 62.56 -36.52 -34.95
CA THR A 509 63.22 -36.46 -33.65
C THR A 509 62.25 -35.97 -32.56
N LEU A 510 61.46 -34.91 -32.81
CA LEU A 510 60.42 -34.44 -31.88
C LEU A 510 59.35 -35.53 -31.63
N ASP A 511 58.80 -36.13 -32.69
CA ASP A 511 57.83 -37.22 -32.63
C ASP A 511 58.29 -38.38 -31.76
N ARG A 512 59.56 -38.78 -31.87
CA ARG A 512 60.14 -39.85 -31.04
C ARG A 512 60.09 -39.54 -29.55
N TYR A 513 60.28 -38.28 -29.16
CA TYR A 513 60.17 -37.85 -27.77
C TYR A 513 58.71 -37.59 -27.35
N MET A 514 57.83 -37.18 -28.26
CA MET A 514 56.40 -37.00 -27.99
C MET A 514 55.66 -38.32 -27.81
N ARG A 515 55.89 -39.31 -28.68
CA ARG A 515 55.39 -40.69 -28.49
C ARG A 515 55.92 -41.29 -27.19
N ARG A 516 57.16 -40.96 -26.79
CA ARG A 516 57.71 -41.39 -25.49
C ARG A 516 57.05 -40.67 -24.30
N TYR A 517 56.72 -39.38 -24.42
CA TYR A 517 55.90 -38.67 -23.43
C TYR A 517 54.53 -39.35 -23.29
N GLU A 518 53.82 -39.60 -24.39
CA GLU A 518 52.51 -40.25 -24.40
C GLU A 518 52.56 -41.65 -23.77
N THR A 519 53.56 -42.46 -24.13
CA THR A 519 53.80 -43.79 -23.53
C THR A 519 54.01 -43.71 -22.02
N LEU A 520 54.78 -42.73 -21.53
CA LEU A 520 55.03 -42.56 -20.09
C LEU A 520 53.82 -41.97 -19.35
N ARG A 521 53.05 -41.11 -20.03
CA ARG A 521 51.82 -40.51 -19.52
C ARG A 521 50.71 -41.55 -19.34
N SER A 522 50.57 -42.49 -20.28
CA SER A 522 49.58 -43.58 -20.20
C SER A 522 50.01 -44.72 -19.28
N ALA A 523 51.31 -45.02 -19.17
CA ALA A 523 51.80 -46.12 -18.34
C ALA A 523 51.84 -45.82 -16.83
N TYR A 524 51.92 -44.55 -16.42
CA TYR A 524 52.10 -44.18 -15.01
C TYR A 524 50.97 -43.24 -14.51
N PRO A 525 50.07 -43.74 -13.62
CA PRO A 525 48.92 -42.98 -13.09
C PRO A 525 49.24 -41.59 -12.52
N GLN A 526 50.46 -41.36 -12.03
CA GLN A 526 50.91 -40.06 -11.50
C GLN A 526 50.92 -38.88 -12.49
N TYR A 527 50.69 -39.14 -13.78
CA TYR A 527 50.62 -38.13 -14.85
C TYR A 527 49.23 -37.95 -15.46
N HIS A 528 48.25 -38.80 -15.15
CA HIS A 528 46.93 -38.75 -15.82
C HIS A 528 45.73 -39.11 -14.93
N LEU A 529 45.95 -39.62 -13.71
CA LEU A 529 44.86 -40.00 -12.81
C LEU A 529 44.26 -38.75 -12.15
N ILE A 530 43.03 -38.41 -12.54
CA ILE A 530 42.19 -37.45 -11.82
C ILE A 530 41.32 -38.23 -10.83
N ARG A 531 41.17 -37.70 -9.61
CA ARG A 531 40.31 -38.26 -8.56
C ARG A 531 39.12 -37.34 -8.32
N GLU A 532 37.92 -37.89 -8.47
CA GLU A 532 36.66 -37.21 -8.23
C GLU A 532 35.83 -38.00 -7.21
N LEU A 533 34.95 -37.31 -6.46
CA LEU A 533 34.08 -37.94 -5.46
C LEU A 533 32.66 -38.04 -6.00
N TYR A 534 32.31 -39.23 -6.49
CA TYR A 534 30.93 -39.61 -6.80
C TYR A 534 30.23 -40.26 -5.60
N ASN A 535 28.92 -40.07 -5.51
CA ASN A 535 28.00 -40.79 -4.61
C ASN A 535 28.35 -40.79 -3.10
N ILE A 536 28.79 -39.65 -2.57
CA ILE A 536 28.78 -39.38 -1.12
C ILE A 536 27.97 -38.10 -0.89
N HIS A 537 26.93 -38.14 -0.03
CA HIS A 537 26.28 -36.92 0.45
C HIS A 537 27.29 -36.11 1.28
N PRO A 538 27.74 -34.93 0.84
CA PRO A 538 28.75 -34.19 1.58
C PRO A 538 28.25 -33.84 2.99
N PRO A 539 29.10 -33.81 4.03
CA PRO A 539 28.68 -33.45 5.39
C PRO A 539 27.93 -32.11 5.47
N ALA A 540 28.23 -31.19 4.54
CA ALA A 540 27.52 -29.93 4.34
C ALA A 540 26.00 -30.10 4.08
N LEU A 541 25.55 -31.14 3.35
CA LEU A 541 24.12 -31.41 3.14
C LEU A 541 23.44 -31.84 4.44
N ARG A 542 24.07 -32.73 5.23
CA ARG A 542 23.56 -33.15 6.54
C ARG A 542 23.45 -31.95 7.50
N HIS A 543 24.45 -31.07 7.48
CA HIS A 543 24.42 -29.82 8.27
C HIS A 543 23.37 -28.83 7.74
N ALA A 544 23.16 -28.73 6.43
CA ALA A 544 22.10 -27.89 5.84
C ALA A 544 20.69 -28.38 6.19
N ALA A 545 20.44 -29.70 6.18
CA ALA A 545 19.16 -30.28 6.60
C ALA A 545 18.87 -30.01 8.10
N LEU A 546 19.89 -30.17 8.97
CA LEU A 546 19.78 -29.79 10.39
C LEU A 546 19.58 -28.28 10.57
N GLN A 547 20.24 -27.45 9.77
CA GLN A 547 20.06 -25.98 9.76
C GLN A 547 18.63 -25.59 9.36
N ALA A 548 18.05 -26.23 8.34
CA ALA A 548 16.66 -26.04 7.93
C ALA A 548 15.68 -26.43 9.06
N GLY A 549 15.86 -27.62 9.67
CA GLY A 549 15.02 -28.07 10.78
C GLY A 549 15.14 -27.24 12.07
N TYR A 550 16.24 -26.50 12.28
CA TYR A 550 16.32 -25.45 13.30
C TYR A 550 15.65 -24.15 12.85
N GLY A 551 15.80 -23.78 11.57
CA GLY A 551 15.17 -22.60 10.96
C GLY A 551 13.65 -22.65 11.03
N GLU A 552 13.03 -23.80 10.70
CA GLU A 552 11.60 -24.03 10.89
C GLU A 552 11.13 -23.79 12.31
N ARG A 553 11.88 -24.27 13.31
CA ARG A 553 11.51 -24.12 14.73
C ARG A 553 11.60 -22.66 15.17
N ILE A 554 12.58 -21.92 14.67
CA ILE A 554 12.70 -20.46 14.89
C ILE A 554 11.55 -19.72 14.18
N ALA A 555 11.21 -20.11 12.95
CA ALA A 555 10.10 -19.55 12.19
C ALA A 555 8.76 -19.78 12.91
N ARG A 556 8.49 -21.01 13.39
CA ARG A 556 7.29 -21.34 14.19
C ARG A 556 7.19 -20.52 15.47
N ILE A 557 8.30 -20.18 16.13
CA ILE A 557 8.32 -19.29 17.31
C ILE A 557 8.05 -17.83 16.90
N ASN A 558 8.61 -17.39 15.77
CA ASN A 558 8.39 -16.04 15.23
C ASN A 558 6.96 -15.83 14.72
N SER A 559 6.26 -16.90 14.30
CA SER A 559 4.87 -16.87 13.84
C SER A 559 3.84 -17.10 14.95
N LEU A 560 4.25 -17.14 16.23
CA LEU A 560 3.30 -17.18 17.35
C LEU A 560 2.62 -15.82 17.51
N ASP A 561 1.31 -15.76 17.29
CA ASP A 561 0.52 -14.58 17.62
C ASP A 561 0.59 -14.29 19.13
N SER A 562 0.90 -13.03 19.46
CA SER A 562 0.94 -12.56 20.85
C SER A 562 -0.44 -12.63 21.51
N THR A 563 -1.54 -12.38 20.79
CA THR A 563 -2.88 -12.42 21.40
C THR A 563 -3.29 -13.84 21.77
N ALA A 564 -2.98 -14.82 20.92
CA ALA A 564 -3.19 -16.24 21.17
C ALA A 564 -2.38 -16.73 22.39
N LEU A 565 -1.14 -16.26 22.56
CA LEU A 565 -0.33 -16.63 23.73
C LEU A 565 -0.90 -16.06 25.04
N VAL A 566 -1.39 -14.83 25.07
CA VAL A 566 -1.97 -14.26 26.32
C VAL A 566 -3.26 -15.00 26.72
N LYS A 567 -4.08 -15.44 25.75
CA LYS A 567 -5.31 -16.23 26.00
C LYS A 567 -5.06 -17.49 26.83
N MET A 568 -3.89 -18.12 26.72
CA MET A 568 -3.51 -19.29 27.53
C MET A 568 -3.38 -18.98 29.04
N PHE A 569 -3.24 -17.71 29.42
CA PHE A 569 -3.09 -17.26 30.81
C PHE A 569 -4.32 -16.49 31.32
N TYR A 570 -5.47 -16.59 30.62
CA TYR A 570 -6.73 -16.01 31.05
C TYR A 570 -7.30 -16.81 32.24
N LYS A 571 -7.76 -16.08 33.27
CA LYS A 571 -8.49 -16.62 34.43
C LYS A 571 -9.95 -16.84 34.03
N THR A 572 -10.18 -17.81 33.15
CA THR A 572 -11.48 -18.11 32.51
C THR A 572 -12.64 -18.16 33.51
N GLN A 573 -12.48 -18.86 34.63
CA GLN A 573 -13.48 -18.91 35.72
C GLN A 573 -13.85 -17.53 36.28
N LYS A 574 -12.90 -16.59 36.36
CA LYS A 574 -13.14 -15.21 36.83
C LYS A 574 -13.83 -14.35 35.76
N ILE A 575 -13.50 -14.58 34.49
CA ILE A 575 -14.17 -13.94 33.33
C ILE A 575 -15.63 -14.39 33.29
N ALA A 576 -15.88 -15.70 33.19
CA ALA A 576 -17.22 -16.29 33.14
C ALA A 576 -18.08 -15.93 34.36
N ARG A 577 -17.50 -15.87 35.58
CA ARG A 577 -18.22 -15.43 36.78
C ARG A 577 -18.58 -13.94 36.76
N ASN A 578 -17.83 -13.10 36.04
CA ASN A 578 -18.18 -11.70 35.84
C ASN A 578 -19.25 -11.54 34.75
N GLU A 579 -19.12 -12.28 33.65
CA GLU A 579 -20.10 -12.32 32.55
C GLU A 579 -21.46 -12.83 33.03
N ALA A 580 -21.50 -13.90 33.83
CA ALA A 580 -22.73 -14.38 34.46
C ALA A 580 -23.39 -13.32 35.36
N ARG A 581 -22.61 -12.54 36.12
CA ARG A 581 -23.13 -11.42 36.93
C ARG A 581 -23.65 -10.25 36.08
N LYS A 582 -23.07 -10.01 34.90
CA LYS A 582 -23.59 -9.04 33.93
C LYS A 582 -24.89 -9.51 33.30
N ALA A 583 -24.98 -10.78 32.93
CA ALA A 583 -26.20 -11.36 32.35
C ALA A 583 -27.37 -11.34 33.36
N MET A 584 -27.12 -11.79 34.59
CA MET A 584 -28.09 -11.77 35.69
C MET A 584 -28.38 -10.37 36.26
N LYS A 585 -27.81 -9.30 35.69
CA LYS A 585 -27.90 -7.94 36.24
C LYS A 585 -29.34 -7.44 36.27
N ASP A 586 -30.02 -7.53 35.13
CA ASP A 586 -31.36 -6.95 34.98
C ASP A 586 -32.44 -7.85 35.62
N GLU A 587 -32.17 -9.16 35.74
CA GLU A 587 -32.93 -10.09 36.61
C GLU A 587 -32.80 -9.69 38.08
N LYS A 588 -31.56 -9.51 38.58
CA LYS A 588 -31.31 -9.12 39.97
C LYS A 588 -31.76 -7.71 40.30
N PHE A 589 -31.90 -6.83 39.30
CA PHE A 589 -32.58 -5.56 39.48
C PHE A 589 -34.06 -5.76 39.81
N ARG A 590 -34.78 -6.58 39.02
CA ARG A 590 -36.21 -6.90 39.24
C ARG A 590 -36.47 -7.64 40.56
N ASP A 591 -35.57 -8.55 40.96
CA ASP A 591 -35.68 -9.27 42.24
C ASP A 591 -35.52 -8.35 43.47
N ILE A 592 -34.65 -7.33 43.38
CA ILE A 592 -34.19 -6.54 44.52
C ILE A 592 -34.94 -5.21 44.63
N VAL A 593 -35.34 -4.60 43.52
CA VAL A 593 -35.98 -3.28 43.46
C VAL A 593 -37.46 -3.44 43.10
N ARG A 594 -38.32 -3.48 44.13
CA ARG A 594 -39.76 -3.69 43.94
C ARG A 594 -40.48 -2.51 43.31
N HIS A 595 -40.07 -1.29 43.68
CA HIS A 595 -40.69 -0.05 43.24
C HIS A 595 -39.62 0.88 42.64
N PRO A 596 -39.22 0.68 41.37
CA PRO A 596 -38.19 1.48 40.73
C PRO A 596 -38.61 2.95 40.55
N PHE A 597 -37.63 3.85 40.65
CA PHE A 597 -37.79 5.25 40.26
C PHE A 597 -38.04 5.34 38.74
N ASN A 598 -38.92 6.26 38.32
CA ASN A 598 -39.13 6.52 36.90
C ASN A 598 -38.40 7.83 36.48
N PRO A 599 -37.30 7.75 35.71
CA PRO A 599 -36.59 8.94 35.22
C PRO A 599 -37.38 9.71 34.16
N GLU A 600 -38.46 9.15 33.61
CA GLU A 600 -39.32 9.83 32.63
C GLU A 600 -40.44 10.65 33.27
N ALA A 601 -40.68 10.50 34.58
CA ALA A 601 -41.67 11.28 35.32
C ALA A 601 -41.37 12.79 35.21
N LYS A 602 -42.41 13.62 35.19
CA LYS A 602 -42.31 15.08 35.20
C LYS A 602 -41.91 15.61 36.57
N LEU A 603 -42.25 14.86 37.63
CA LEU A 603 -41.98 15.12 39.03
C LEU A 603 -41.89 13.78 39.76
N ASP A 604 -40.93 13.61 40.67
CA ASP A 604 -40.84 12.46 41.57
C ASP A 604 -40.37 12.90 42.97
N THR A 605 -41.24 13.58 43.70
CA THR A 605 -40.91 14.29 44.95
C THR A 605 -41.37 13.55 46.21
N VAL A 606 -40.64 13.77 47.31
CA VAL A 606 -41.11 13.44 48.66
C VAL A 606 -42.05 14.55 49.14
N ILE A 607 -43.27 14.19 49.52
CA ILE A 607 -44.18 15.09 50.24
C ILE A 607 -43.85 15.04 51.72
N TYR A 608 -43.84 16.23 52.33
CA TYR A 608 -43.92 16.42 53.78
C TYR A 608 -45.29 17.02 54.10
N ALA A 609 -45.97 16.50 55.13
CA ALA A 609 -47.41 16.70 55.34
C ALA A 609 -47.86 18.18 55.24
N ALA A 610 -48.64 18.49 54.20
CA ALA A 610 -49.18 19.81 53.93
C ALA A 610 -50.67 19.72 53.58
N ASP A 611 -51.45 20.76 53.87
CA ASP A 611 -52.92 20.69 53.74
C ASP A 611 -53.39 20.48 52.30
N GLN A 612 -52.71 21.06 51.31
CA GLN A 612 -52.87 20.74 49.89
C GLN A 612 -51.54 20.92 49.16
N VAL A 613 -51.17 19.95 48.31
CA VAL A 613 -50.06 20.13 47.36
C VAL A 613 -50.64 20.53 46.00
N ARG A 614 -50.24 21.70 45.50
CA ARG A 614 -50.64 22.23 44.19
C ARG A 614 -49.42 22.26 43.26
N PHE A 615 -49.47 21.53 42.16
CA PHE A 615 -48.39 21.48 41.17
C PHE A 615 -48.84 22.07 39.84
N LEU A 616 -48.15 23.10 39.36
CA LEU A 616 -48.36 23.64 38.01
C LEU A 616 -47.70 22.72 36.98
N TYR A 617 -48.54 21.95 36.30
CA TYR A 617 -48.14 21.16 35.15
C TYR A 617 -47.97 22.07 33.92
N SER A 618 -46.88 21.87 33.18
CA SER A 618 -46.61 22.54 31.90
C SER A 618 -45.81 21.60 31.00
N GLN A 619 -46.36 21.23 29.85
CA GLN A 619 -45.69 20.39 28.85
C GLN A 619 -45.97 20.91 27.43
N LYS A 620 -44.90 21.00 26.63
CA LYS A 620 -44.99 21.21 25.17
C LYS A 620 -45.30 19.89 24.48
N VAL A 621 -46.28 19.91 23.60
CA VAL A 621 -46.85 18.75 22.91
C VAL A 621 -46.83 19.01 21.40
N PRO A 622 -46.41 18.06 20.54
CA PRO A 622 -46.43 18.26 19.10
C PRO A 622 -47.86 18.34 18.56
N ALA A 623 -48.14 19.32 17.71
CA ALA A 623 -49.44 19.48 17.06
C ALA A 623 -49.64 18.45 15.94
N ASP A 624 -50.89 18.05 15.74
CA ASP A 624 -51.33 17.09 14.71
C ASP A 624 -52.71 17.45 14.13
N GLU A 625 -53.23 16.57 13.27
CA GLU A 625 -54.54 16.69 12.61
C GLU A 625 -55.70 16.90 13.61
N ASN A 626 -55.62 16.28 14.79
CA ASN A 626 -56.68 16.32 15.82
C ASN A 626 -56.47 17.42 16.88
N SER A 627 -55.32 18.11 16.88
CA SER A 627 -54.92 19.09 17.90
C SER A 627 -55.66 20.43 17.83
N ALA A 628 -56.89 20.48 17.30
CA ALA A 628 -57.75 21.67 17.33
C ALA A 628 -58.53 21.78 18.65
N ARG A 629 -58.90 20.63 19.21
CA ARG A 629 -59.62 20.48 20.48
C ARG A 629 -58.97 19.36 21.28
N MET A 630 -58.42 19.70 22.43
CA MET A 630 -57.67 18.78 23.28
C MET A 630 -58.37 18.66 24.63
N LYS A 631 -58.58 17.45 25.15
CA LYS A 631 -59.17 17.25 26.49
C LYS A 631 -58.11 16.68 27.43
N VAL A 632 -57.98 17.23 28.63
CA VAL A 632 -57.10 16.72 29.69
C VAL A 632 -57.94 16.24 30.85
N TYR A 633 -57.66 15.04 31.32
CA TYR A 633 -58.11 14.54 32.62
C TYR A 633 -56.96 13.80 33.30
N VAL A 634 -57.10 13.54 34.59
CA VAL A 634 -56.14 12.82 35.41
C VAL A 634 -56.70 11.46 35.79
N VAL A 635 -55.83 10.45 35.73
CA VAL A 635 -56.02 9.14 36.36
C VAL A 635 -54.81 8.83 37.22
N GLY A 636 -54.95 7.93 38.19
CA GLY A 636 -53.83 7.57 39.04
C GLY A 636 -54.10 6.35 39.90
N ASN A 637 -53.09 5.99 40.67
CA ASN A 637 -53.16 4.93 41.67
C ASN A 637 -52.30 5.29 42.88
N VAL A 638 -52.70 4.77 44.04
CA VAL A 638 -51.96 4.88 45.30
C VAL A 638 -51.33 3.52 45.58
N LEU A 639 -50.00 3.47 45.63
CA LEU A 639 -49.24 2.29 46.00
C LEU A 639 -48.82 2.36 47.46
N ASN A 640 -49.22 1.38 48.26
CA ASN A 640 -48.79 1.23 49.65
C ASN A 640 -47.42 0.50 49.71
N SER A 641 -46.61 0.75 50.74
CA SER A 641 -45.29 0.11 50.96
C SER A 641 -45.31 -1.42 50.97
N ASN A 642 -46.50 -2.02 51.14
CA ASN A 642 -46.72 -3.46 51.18
C ASN A 642 -46.98 -4.06 49.78
N GLY A 643 -47.10 -3.24 48.74
CA GLY A 643 -47.40 -3.65 47.36
C GLY A 643 -48.88 -3.60 46.96
N SER A 644 -49.78 -3.21 47.88
CA SER A 644 -51.20 -2.98 47.58
C SER A 644 -51.38 -1.74 46.70
N GLU A 645 -52.26 -1.84 45.70
CA GLU A 645 -52.57 -0.77 44.75
C GLU A 645 -54.05 -0.38 44.85
N TYR A 646 -54.33 0.92 44.98
CA TYR A 646 -55.68 1.48 45.03
C TYR A 646 -55.88 2.44 43.85
N PRO A 647 -56.79 2.17 42.90
CA PRO A 647 -57.07 3.09 41.80
C PRO A 647 -57.78 4.35 42.29
N LEU A 648 -57.41 5.51 41.75
CA LEU A 648 -58.09 6.77 42.02
C LEU A 648 -59.28 6.98 41.06
N PRO A 649 -60.33 7.73 41.48
CA PRO A 649 -61.36 8.19 40.55
C PRO A 649 -60.74 9.02 39.40
N LYS A 650 -61.41 9.01 38.25
CA LYS A 650 -61.05 9.89 37.12
C LYS A 650 -61.40 11.32 37.50
N SER A 651 -60.50 12.27 37.25
CA SER A 651 -60.83 13.68 37.46
C SER A 651 -61.82 14.20 36.43
N ASP A 652 -62.41 15.35 36.74
CA ASP A 652 -63.01 16.27 35.78
C ASP A 652 -62.14 16.50 34.51
N THR A 653 -62.80 16.70 33.36
CA THR A 653 -62.14 16.92 32.06
C THR A 653 -62.01 18.41 31.71
N LEU A 654 -60.79 18.94 31.71
CA LEU A 654 -60.49 20.24 31.11
C LEU A 654 -60.50 20.15 29.57
N THR A 655 -61.04 21.17 28.89
CA THR A 655 -61.00 21.27 27.42
C THR A 655 -60.21 22.51 27.00
N PHE A 656 -59.22 22.30 26.13
CA PHE A 656 -58.38 23.34 25.52
C PHE A 656 -58.77 23.55 24.04
N LEU A 657 -58.87 24.81 23.63
CA LEU A 657 -59.07 25.24 22.25
C LEU A 657 -57.76 25.82 21.70
N VAL A 658 -57.33 25.36 20.51
CA VAL A 658 -56.02 25.72 19.95
C VAL A 658 -56.13 26.72 18.81
N SER A 659 -55.57 27.92 18.98
CA SER A 659 -55.38 28.85 17.85
C SER A 659 -54.18 28.41 17.00
N SER A 660 -54.33 28.44 15.68
CA SER A 660 -53.33 27.96 14.73
C SER A 660 -53.28 28.83 13.47
N MET A 661 -52.13 28.87 12.81
CA MET A 661 -51.93 29.63 11.57
C MET A 661 -52.54 28.91 10.35
N THR A 662 -52.97 27.66 10.50
CA THR A 662 -53.72 26.91 9.46
C THR A 662 -55.02 27.59 9.02
N LYS A 663 -55.60 28.48 9.86
CA LYS A 663 -56.75 29.30 9.48
C LYS A 663 -56.47 30.27 8.31
N PHE A 664 -55.21 30.60 8.03
CA PHE A 664 -54.80 31.50 6.93
C PHE A 664 -54.39 30.76 5.64
N ILE A 665 -54.57 29.44 5.55
CA ILE A 665 -54.19 28.66 4.36
C ILE A 665 -55.03 29.09 3.16
N ASP A 666 -54.37 29.45 2.06
CA ASP A 666 -54.99 29.68 0.76
C ASP A 666 -55.30 28.33 0.10
N LYS A 667 -56.59 28.06 -0.14
CA LYS A 667 -57.08 26.81 -0.74
C LYS A 667 -57.32 26.90 -2.25
N THR A 668 -56.93 27.98 -2.91
CA THR A 668 -57.14 28.14 -4.35
C THR A 668 -56.35 27.10 -5.16
N PRO A 669 -56.98 26.37 -6.09
CA PRO A 669 -56.29 25.36 -6.89
C PRO A 669 -55.37 26.03 -7.90
N ARG A 670 -54.10 25.57 -7.95
CA ARG A 670 -53.11 26.02 -8.94
C ARG A 670 -53.09 25.11 -10.16
N PHE A 671 -52.55 25.62 -11.26
CA PHE A 671 -52.47 24.93 -12.54
C PHE A 671 -51.07 25.09 -13.15
N VAL A 672 -50.53 24.01 -13.73
CA VAL A 672 -49.23 23.99 -14.39
C VAL A 672 -49.42 23.82 -15.90
N ARG A 673 -48.65 24.58 -16.68
CA ARG A 673 -48.58 24.41 -18.14
C ARG A 673 -47.65 23.25 -18.49
N LYS A 674 -48.22 22.19 -19.06
CA LYS A 674 -47.54 20.97 -19.46
C LYS A 674 -47.43 20.95 -20.98
N ILE A 675 -46.23 20.66 -21.48
CA ILE A 675 -45.98 20.50 -22.92
C ILE A 675 -46.27 19.05 -23.27
N VAL A 676 -47.28 18.82 -24.11
CA VAL A 676 -47.55 17.50 -24.70
C VAL A 676 -46.94 17.50 -26.10
N THR A 677 -46.09 16.52 -26.41
CA THR A 677 -45.57 16.27 -27.76
C THR A 677 -46.46 15.26 -28.49
N ARG A 678 -46.57 15.43 -29.81
CA ARG A 678 -47.26 14.48 -30.70
C ARG A 678 -46.50 13.16 -30.79
N ASP A 679 -45.20 13.25 -31.05
CA ASP A 679 -44.41 12.10 -31.50
C ASP A 679 -43.67 11.43 -30.32
N ALA A 680 -43.48 10.12 -30.42
CA ALA A 680 -42.71 9.29 -29.49
C ALA A 680 -42.00 8.14 -30.22
N GLU A 681 -40.97 7.54 -29.60
CA GLU A 681 -40.30 6.35 -30.14
C GLU A 681 -40.28 5.22 -29.11
N ALA A 682 -40.58 3.99 -29.56
CA ALA A 682 -40.46 2.76 -28.77
C ALA A 682 -39.52 1.79 -29.48
N ASN A 683 -38.45 1.38 -28.78
CA ASN A 683 -37.31 0.68 -29.39
C ASN A 683 -37.06 -0.66 -28.70
N THR A 684 -36.83 -1.73 -29.46
CA THR A 684 -36.42 -3.04 -28.90
C THR A 684 -35.38 -3.74 -29.77
N SER A 685 -34.45 -4.47 -29.14
CA SER A 685 -33.31 -5.15 -29.80
C SER A 685 -33.47 -6.66 -29.62
N VAL A 686 -33.54 -7.40 -30.73
CA VAL A 686 -33.75 -8.86 -30.70
C VAL A 686 -32.68 -9.59 -31.51
N ASN A 687 -32.08 -10.62 -30.91
CA ASN A 687 -31.05 -11.44 -31.53
C ASN A 687 -31.71 -12.67 -32.20
N PHE A 688 -31.41 -12.91 -33.48
CA PHE A 688 -31.96 -14.02 -34.25
C PHE A 688 -30.87 -14.97 -34.73
N TYR A 689 -31.11 -16.27 -34.60
CA TYR A 689 -30.19 -17.32 -35.03
C TYR A 689 -30.47 -17.73 -36.48
N PHE A 690 -29.45 -17.60 -37.33
CA PHE A 690 -29.48 -18.03 -38.72
C PHE A 690 -28.44 -19.15 -38.95
N PRO A 691 -28.85 -20.35 -39.43
CA PRO A 691 -27.91 -21.42 -39.74
C PRO A 691 -26.85 -21.02 -40.77
N LYS A 692 -25.65 -21.63 -40.70
CA LYS A 692 -24.54 -21.33 -41.63
C LYS A 692 -24.99 -21.48 -43.10
N LYS A 693 -24.69 -20.47 -43.91
CA LYS A 693 -25.12 -20.32 -45.32
C LYS A 693 -26.64 -20.21 -45.56
N ARG A 694 -27.47 -19.93 -44.55
CA ARG A 694 -28.91 -19.60 -44.72
C ARG A 694 -29.21 -18.17 -44.27
N PHE A 695 -30.21 -17.55 -44.92
CA PHE A 695 -30.72 -16.21 -44.60
C PHE A 695 -32.19 -16.21 -44.18
N SER A 696 -32.89 -17.32 -44.43
CA SER A 696 -34.25 -17.58 -43.93
C SER A 696 -34.25 -17.73 -42.42
N LEU A 697 -35.12 -17.00 -41.72
CA LEU A 697 -35.42 -17.25 -40.32
C LEU A 697 -36.18 -18.59 -40.19
N ASP A 698 -35.93 -19.33 -39.12
CA ASP A 698 -36.56 -20.62 -38.84
C ASP A 698 -37.28 -20.56 -37.48
N GLU A 699 -38.61 -20.60 -37.50
CA GLU A 699 -39.49 -20.53 -36.33
C GLU A 699 -39.52 -21.85 -35.52
N SER A 700 -38.90 -22.93 -36.02
CA SER A 700 -38.70 -24.17 -35.24
C SER A 700 -37.67 -23.98 -34.12
N ILE A 701 -36.75 -23.02 -34.26
CA ILE A 701 -35.67 -22.73 -33.32
C ILE A 701 -36.20 -21.84 -32.19
N ASP A 702 -36.08 -22.30 -30.93
CA ASP A 702 -36.67 -21.61 -29.76
C ASP A 702 -36.22 -20.17 -29.57
N VAL A 703 -34.96 -19.84 -29.90
CA VAL A 703 -34.45 -18.46 -29.84
C VAL A 703 -35.21 -17.56 -30.81
N ASN A 704 -35.43 -18.03 -32.04
CA ASN A 704 -36.16 -17.30 -33.06
C ASN A 704 -37.64 -17.17 -32.69
N ARG A 705 -38.27 -18.26 -32.22
CA ARG A 705 -39.67 -18.24 -31.78
C ARG A 705 -39.90 -17.25 -30.63
N LYS A 706 -39.00 -17.21 -29.64
CA LYS A 706 -39.04 -16.22 -28.56
C LYS A 706 -38.87 -14.79 -29.07
N GLY A 707 -37.93 -14.57 -29.99
CA GLY A 707 -37.70 -13.27 -30.62
C GLY A 707 -38.90 -12.75 -31.42
N VAL A 708 -39.51 -13.59 -32.27
CA VAL A 708 -40.73 -13.24 -33.01
C VAL A 708 -41.89 -12.96 -32.05
N LYS A 709 -42.08 -13.79 -31.00
CA LYS A 709 -43.11 -13.54 -29.99
C LYS A 709 -42.90 -12.21 -29.27
N GLN A 710 -41.68 -11.87 -28.87
CA GLN A 710 -41.38 -10.60 -28.20
C GLN A 710 -41.77 -9.38 -29.05
N VAL A 711 -41.47 -9.41 -30.35
CA VAL A 711 -41.88 -8.34 -31.28
C VAL A 711 -43.40 -8.32 -31.45
N ARG A 712 -44.04 -9.49 -31.58
CA ARG A 712 -45.50 -9.61 -31.72
C ARG A 712 -46.27 -9.09 -30.49
N ASP A 713 -45.84 -9.47 -29.29
CA ASP A 713 -46.45 -9.05 -28.02
C ASP A 713 -46.29 -7.53 -27.83
N LEU A 714 -45.12 -6.96 -28.15
CA LEU A 714 -44.89 -5.51 -28.10
C LEU A 714 -45.74 -4.76 -29.13
N THR A 715 -45.83 -5.25 -30.36
CA THR A 715 -46.67 -4.64 -31.40
C THR A 715 -48.15 -4.65 -30.98
N LEU A 716 -48.64 -5.75 -30.42
CA LEU A 716 -50.01 -5.84 -29.91
C LEU A 716 -50.26 -4.79 -28.82
N ALA A 717 -49.36 -4.69 -27.83
CA ALA A 717 -49.47 -3.70 -26.76
C ALA A 717 -49.53 -2.25 -27.31
N LEU A 718 -48.67 -1.92 -28.29
CA LEU A 718 -48.64 -0.62 -28.95
C LEU A 718 -49.86 -0.34 -29.86
N MET A 719 -50.52 -1.36 -30.40
CA MET A 719 -51.81 -1.18 -31.11
C MET A 719 -52.97 -0.93 -30.14
N THR A 720 -52.94 -1.57 -28.96
CA THR A 720 -53.94 -1.38 -27.90
C THR A 720 -53.73 -0.14 -27.02
N ASP A 721 -52.63 0.58 -27.19
CA ASP A 721 -52.34 1.80 -26.42
C ASP A 721 -53.39 2.90 -26.71
N PRO A 722 -54.14 3.39 -25.71
CA PRO A 722 -55.23 4.34 -25.93
C PRO A 722 -54.76 5.78 -26.23
N VAL A 723 -53.46 6.05 -26.13
CA VAL A 723 -52.86 7.38 -26.30
C VAL A 723 -52.10 7.50 -27.62
N TYR A 724 -51.49 6.42 -28.11
CA TYR A 724 -50.62 6.43 -29.29
C TYR A 724 -51.09 5.50 -30.42
N ILE A 725 -50.62 5.77 -31.64
CA ILE A 725 -50.73 4.95 -32.85
C ILE A 725 -49.32 4.75 -33.43
N ILE A 726 -49.10 3.62 -34.12
CA ILE A 726 -47.83 3.32 -34.80
C ILE A 726 -47.80 4.01 -36.18
N ASP A 727 -46.97 5.04 -36.33
CA ASP A 727 -46.75 5.75 -37.61
C ASP A 727 -45.81 4.97 -38.54
N SER A 728 -44.78 4.30 -38.00
CA SER A 728 -43.95 3.37 -38.78
C SER A 728 -43.12 2.42 -37.92
N LEU A 729 -42.78 1.25 -38.48
CA LEU A 729 -41.83 0.31 -37.90
C LEU A 729 -40.59 0.21 -38.80
N THR A 730 -39.43 0.59 -38.30
CA THR A 730 -38.15 0.41 -39.02
C THR A 730 -37.33 -0.71 -38.39
N LEU A 731 -37.01 -1.74 -39.17
CA LEU A 731 -36.05 -2.78 -38.81
C LEU A 731 -34.65 -2.28 -39.17
N PHE A 732 -33.76 -2.16 -38.19
CA PHE A 732 -32.32 -1.96 -38.37
C PHE A 732 -31.61 -3.29 -38.16
N ALA A 733 -31.26 -3.97 -39.26
CA ALA A 733 -30.49 -5.21 -39.17
C ALA A 733 -28.98 -4.94 -39.21
N THR A 734 -28.26 -5.56 -38.29
CA THR A 734 -26.78 -5.54 -38.21
C THR A 734 -26.21 -6.92 -38.48
N SER A 735 -25.10 -6.97 -39.21
CA SER A 735 -24.19 -8.13 -39.16
C SER A 735 -23.04 -7.84 -38.19
N SER A 736 -22.43 -8.92 -37.68
CA SER A 736 -21.09 -8.85 -37.10
C SER A 736 -20.04 -8.51 -38.17
N PRO A 737 -18.96 -7.80 -37.82
CA PRO A 737 -17.84 -7.58 -38.73
C PRO A 737 -17.05 -8.89 -38.93
N GLU A 738 -17.39 -9.66 -39.96
CA GLU A 738 -16.69 -10.90 -40.32
C GLU A 738 -16.55 -11.02 -41.85
N GLY A 739 -15.35 -10.79 -42.39
CA GLY A 739 -15.14 -10.73 -43.84
C GLY A 739 -15.61 -9.40 -44.45
N ASN A 740 -15.95 -9.40 -45.74
CA ASN A 740 -16.13 -8.17 -46.50
C ASN A 740 -17.44 -7.42 -46.17
N TRP A 741 -17.32 -6.13 -45.85
CA TRP A 741 -18.41 -5.22 -45.48
C TRP A 741 -19.59 -5.22 -46.46
N ARG A 742 -19.36 -5.29 -47.79
CA ARG A 742 -20.44 -5.32 -48.79
C ARG A 742 -21.27 -6.60 -48.70
N VAL A 743 -20.60 -7.73 -48.43
CA VAL A 743 -21.25 -9.03 -48.20
C VAL A 743 -22.01 -9.01 -46.87
N ASN A 744 -21.43 -8.42 -45.81
CA ASN A 744 -22.07 -8.30 -44.50
C ASN A 744 -23.36 -7.46 -44.54
N GLY A 745 -23.39 -6.42 -45.38
CA GLY A 745 -24.60 -5.65 -45.70
C GLY A 745 -25.67 -6.45 -46.45
N GLU A 746 -25.29 -7.19 -47.50
CA GLU A 746 -26.21 -8.08 -48.22
C GLU A 746 -26.78 -9.21 -47.35
N ILE A 747 -25.99 -9.72 -46.40
CA ILE A 747 -26.43 -10.71 -45.41
C ILE A 747 -27.44 -10.09 -44.42
N ALA A 748 -27.15 -8.88 -43.90
CA ALA A 748 -28.07 -8.16 -43.03
C ALA A 748 -29.40 -7.88 -43.74
N ARG A 749 -29.35 -7.48 -45.02
CA ARG A 749 -30.52 -7.21 -45.86
C ARG A 749 -31.43 -8.43 -46.00
N LYS A 750 -30.88 -9.58 -46.42
CA LYS A 750 -31.66 -10.81 -46.66
C LYS A 750 -32.25 -11.39 -45.37
N ARG A 751 -31.56 -11.22 -44.24
CA ARG A 751 -32.08 -11.55 -42.90
C ARG A 751 -33.26 -10.64 -42.51
N ALA A 752 -33.13 -9.33 -42.72
CA ALA A 752 -34.20 -8.36 -42.46
C ALA A 752 -35.43 -8.61 -43.34
N GLU A 753 -35.22 -8.92 -44.63
CA GLU A 753 -36.28 -9.31 -45.57
C GLU A 753 -37.01 -10.58 -45.11
N SER A 754 -36.28 -11.61 -44.65
CA SER A 754 -36.91 -12.82 -44.11
C SER A 754 -37.72 -12.57 -42.83
N ILE A 755 -37.24 -11.70 -41.92
CA ILE A 755 -37.97 -11.34 -40.70
C ILE A 755 -39.21 -10.50 -41.04
N ARG A 756 -39.08 -9.53 -41.96
CA ARG A 756 -40.21 -8.71 -42.46
C ARG A 756 -41.31 -9.57 -43.04
N ASN A 757 -41.00 -10.60 -43.81
CA ASN A 757 -42.02 -11.47 -44.42
C ASN A 757 -42.83 -12.24 -43.37
N ILE A 758 -42.20 -12.68 -42.28
CA ILE A 758 -42.87 -13.34 -41.15
C ILE A 758 -43.73 -12.32 -40.38
N LEU A 759 -43.19 -11.14 -40.07
CA LEU A 759 -43.94 -10.10 -39.37
C LEU A 759 -45.10 -9.55 -40.20
N VAL A 760 -44.99 -9.45 -41.53
CA VAL A 760 -46.12 -9.10 -42.42
C VAL A 760 -47.25 -10.10 -42.25
N ARG A 761 -46.97 -11.41 -42.31
CA ARG A 761 -47.97 -12.49 -42.11
C ARG A 761 -48.64 -12.39 -40.73
N ASP A 762 -47.84 -12.26 -39.68
CA ASP A 762 -48.35 -12.19 -38.30
C ASP A 762 -49.13 -10.89 -38.04
N PHE A 763 -48.72 -9.78 -38.64
CA PHE A 763 -49.42 -8.50 -38.51
C PHE A 763 -50.68 -8.43 -39.38
N THR A 764 -50.77 -9.10 -40.53
CA THR A 764 -52.06 -9.25 -41.23
C THR A 764 -53.06 -10.00 -40.35
N GLN A 765 -52.66 -11.11 -39.72
CA GLN A 765 -53.54 -11.86 -38.82
C GLN A 765 -53.99 -11.03 -37.60
N LEU A 766 -53.10 -10.22 -37.00
CA LEU A 766 -53.47 -9.30 -35.92
C LEU A 766 -54.39 -8.17 -36.41
N TYR A 767 -54.10 -7.57 -37.56
CA TYR A 767 -54.92 -6.51 -38.14
C TYR A 767 -56.34 -7.01 -38.44
N ASP A 768 -56.47 -8.16 -39.13
CA ASP A 768 -57.76 -8.77 -39.46
C ASP A 768 -58.56 -9.10 -38.19
N SER A 769 -57.91 -9.66 -37.16
CA SER A 769 -58.55 -9.99 -35.88
C SER A 769 -59.06 -8.76 -35.13
N LEU A 770 -58.25 -7.69 -35.08
CA LEU A 770 -58.62 -6.44 -34.41
C LEU A 770 -59.68 -5.65 -35.20
N ALA A 771 -59.57 -5.62 -36.53
CA ALA A 771 -60.54 -4.98 -37.42
C ALA A 771 -61.92 -5.64 -37.31
N VAL A 772 -62.00 -6.97 -37.25
CA VAL A 772 -63.27 -7.68 -36.98
C VAL A 772 -63.85 -7.26 -35.63
N GLY A 773 -63.04 -7.19 -34.58
CA GLY A 773 -63.47 -6.79 -33.24
C GLY A 773 -64.01 -5.36 -33.15
N VAL A 774 -63.36 -4.38 -33.79
CA VAL A 774 -63.82 -2.98 -33.81
C VAL A 774 -64.98 -2.76 -34.81
N SER A 775 -65.13 -3.62 -35.81
CA SER A 775 -66.23 -3.53 -36.79
C SER A 775 -67.61 -3.95 -36.26
N MET A 776 -67.71 -4.44 -35.02
CA MET A 776 -68.94 -4.97 -34.42
C MET A 776 -69.24 -4.33 -33.05
N GLU A 777 -69.77 -3.11 -33.06
CA GLU A 777 -70.30 -2.47 -31.86
C GLU A 777 -71.75 -2.95 -31.62
N MET A 778 -72.08 -3.40 -30.40
CA MET A 778 -73.46 -3.62 -29.98
C MET A 778 -74.03 -2.33 -29.41
N ASP A 779 -75.20 -1.88 -29.86
CA ASP A 779 -75.92 -0.80 -29.19
C ASP A 779 -76.56 -1.25 -27.86
N GLU A 780 -76.98 -0.31 -27.02
CA GLU A 780 -77.57 -0.61 -25.69
C GLU A 780 -78.87 -1.46 -25.76
N ALA A 781 -79.45 -1.61 -26.95
CA ALA A 781 -80.57 -2.50 -27.23
C ALA A 781 -80.16 -3.89 -27.74
N GLY A 782 -78.84 -4.17 -27.81
CA GLY A 782 -78.28 -5.48 -28.18
C GLY A 782 -78.08 -5.72 -29.68
N ASN A 783 -78.25 -4.73 -30.54
CA ASN A 783 -78.14 -4.90 -31.99
C ASN A 783 -76.69 -4.67 -32.45
N ILE A 784 -76.14 -5.61 -33.24
CA ILE A 784 -74.79 -5.51 -33.80
C ILE A 784 -74.81 -4.54 -34.99
N ARG A 785 -74.11 -3.41 -34.87
CA ARG A 785 -73.89 -2.46 -35.96
C ARG A 785 -72.51 -2.65 -36.58
N ARG A 786 -72.45 -2.61 -37.92
CA ARG A 786 -71.17 -2.55 -38.64
C ARG A 786 -70.72 -1.10 -38.81
N ARG A 787 -69.51 -0.81 -38.32
CA ARG A 787 -68.81 0.47 -38.47
C ARG A 787 -67.65 0.31 -39.45
N GLU A 788 -67.43 1.27 -40.35
CA GLU A 788 -66.28 1.23 -41.28
C GLU A 788 -65.00 1.73 -40.59
N VAL A 789 -64.17 0.79 -40.13
CA VAL A 789 -62.93 1.07 -39.37
C VAL A 789 -61.73 1.32 -40.32
N LYS A 790 -61.86 2.26 -41.27
CA LYS A 790 -60.80 2.51 -42.27
C LYS A 790 -59.57 3.26 -41.72
N ASP A 791 -59.76 4.17 -40.78
CA ASP A 791 -58.72 5.12 -40.36
C ASP A 791 -58.23 4.97 -38.91
N GLU A 792 -58.86 4.09 -38.10
CA GLU A 792 -58.55 3.96 -36.66
C GLU A 792 -57.46 2.90 -36.33
N ILE A 793 -57.18 1.96 -37.23
CA ILE A 793 -56.19 0.88 -37.04
C ILE A 793 -55.07 0.99 -38.09
N PRO A 794 -53.77 1.10 -37.70
CA PRO A 794 -52.69 1.26 -38.65
C PRO A 794 -52.41 -0.01 -39.48
N ASN A 795 -52.30 0.14 -40.80
CA ASN A 795 -51.99 -0.94 -41.75
C ASN A 795 -50.51 -1.36 -41.69
N LEU A 796 -50.13 -2.04 -40.60
CA LEU A 796 -48.75 -2.38 -40.27
C LEU A 796 -47.91 -2.99 -41.41
N PRO A 797 -48.40 -3.93 -42.24
CA PRO A 797 -47.63 -4.48 -43.38
C PRO A 797 -47.01 -3.43 -44.30
N GLN A 798 -47.71 -2.32 -44.56
CA GLN A 798 -47.22 -1.23 -45.40
C GLN A 798 -46.26 -0.28 -44.66
N LEU A 799 -46.34 -0.25 -43.33
CA LEU A 799 -45.55 0.63 -42.46
C LEU A 799 -44.16 0.04 -42.09
N ILE A 800 -43.89 -1.23 -42.43
CA ILE A 800 -42.58 -1.87 -42.18
C ILE A 800 -41.53 -1.43 -43.21
N LYS A 801 -40.54 -0.70 -42.74
CA LYS A 801 -39.34 -0.25 -43.48
C LYS A 801 -38.11 -1.07 -43.05
N ILE A 802 -37.20 -1.36 -43.97
CA ILE A 802 -35.91 -2.00 -43.67
C ILE A 802 -34.79 -0.97 -43.81
N ARG A 803 -33.86 -0.97 -42.87
CA ARG A 803 -32.54 -0.34 -42.94
C ARG A 803 -31.48 -1.35 -42.53
N THR A 804 -30.31 -1.24 -43.15
CA THR A 804 -29.20 -2.19 -42.94
C THR A 804 -27.95 -1.43 -42.54
N ILE A 805 -27.39 -1.81 -41.39
CA ILE A 805 -26.06 -1.36 -40.96
C ILE A 805 -25.14 -2.55 -41.26
N PRO A 806 -24.26 -2.48 -42.27
CA PRO A 806 -23.52 -3.65 -42.71
C PRO A 806 -22.70 -4.30 -41.61
N GLU A 807 -22.15 -3.51 -40.68
CA GLU A 807 -21.37 -4.00 -39.54
C GLU A 807 -21.66 -3.18 -38.29
N GLY A 808 -22.15 -3.84 -37.23
CA GLY A 808 -22.59 -3.20 -35.99
C GLY A 808 -21.46 -2.76 -35.05
N TRP A 809 -20.51 -1.96 -35.55
CA TRP A 809 -19.30 -1.55 -34.81
C TRP A 809 -19.61 -0.82 -33.49
N ASP A 810 -20.59 0.08 -33.45
CA ASP A 810 -20.96 0.80 -32.21
C ASP A 810 -21.52 -0.17 -31.15
N LYS A 811 -22.38 -1.10 -31.57
CA LYS A 811 -22.96 -2.13 -30.69
C LYS A 811 -21.87 -3.07 -30.14
N LEU A 812 -20.92 -3.45 -30.98
CA LEU A 812 -19.72 -4.21 -30.57
C LEU A 812 -18.87 -3.41 -29.57
N ARG A 813 -18.64 -2.12 -29.82
CA ARG A 813 -17.89 -1.21 -28.95
C ARG A 813 -18.48 -1.14 -27.54
N HIS A 814 -19.81 -0.97 -27.43
CA HIS A 814 -20.52 -0.99 -26.15
C HIS A 814 -20.36 -2.34 -25.43
N LEU A 815 -20.56 -3.46 -26.13
CA LEU A 815 -20.39 -4.81 -25.55
C LEU A 815 -18.96 -5.05 -25.01
N ILE A 816 -17.92 -4.59 -25.71
CA ILE A 816 -16.51 -4.67 -25.26
C ILE A 816 -16.23 -3.80 -24.03
N VAL A 817 -16.92 -2.66 -23.88
CA VAL A 817 -16.79 -1.80 -22.71
C VAL A 817 -17.49 -2.41 -21.49
N GLU A 818 -18.70 -2.94 -21.66
CA GLU A 818 -19.53 -3.46 -20.56
C GLU A 818 -19.12 -4.86 -20.06
N ASP A 819 -18.57 -5.71 -20.92
CA ASP A 819 -18.19 -7.07 -20.54
C ASP A 819 -17.03 -7.09 -19.51
N LYS A 820 -17.29 -7.66 -18.34
CA LYS A 820 -16.32 -7.82 -17.26
C LYS A 820 -15.37 -9.00 -17.47
N HIS A 821 -15.71 -9.94 -18.35
CA HIS A 821 -14.95 -11.16 -18.64
C HIS A 821 -14.05 -11.02 -19.88
N PHE A 822 -14.10 -9.88 -20.59
CA PHE A 822 -13.20 -9.58 -21.69
C PHE A 822 -11.76 -9.39 -21.18
N VAL A 823 -10.97 -10.47 -21.28
CA VAL A 823 -9.55 -10.54 -20.93
C VAL A 823 -8.70 -10.25 -22.16
N GLY A 824 -7.85 -9.21 -22.10
CA GLY A 824 -6.93 -8.85 -23.17
C GLY A 824 -6.74 -7.33 -23.29
N ASN A 825 -6.16 -6.88 -24.40
CA ASN A 825 -5.82 -5.47 -24.64
C ASN A 825 -7.03 -4.62 -25.09
N ARG A 826 -8.09 -4.59 -24.26
CA ARG A 826 -9.36 -3.88 -24.50
C ARG A 826 -9.17 -2.45 -25.04
N GLY A 827 -8.30 -1.66 -24.42
CA GLY A 827 -8.05 -0.28 -24.80
C GLY A 827 -7.35 -0.09 -26.16
N ALA A 828 -6.61 -1.09 -26.65
CA ALA A 828 -6.01 -1.04 -27.99
C ALA A 828 -7.02 -1.45 -29.07
N ILE A 829 -7.86 -2.45 -28.79
CA ILE A 829 -8.94 -2.87 -29.69
C ILE A 829 -9.97 -1.73 -29.86
N LEU A 830 -10.35 -1.07 -28.77
CA LEU A 830 -11.24 0.11 -28.83
C LEU A 830 -10.63 1.27 -29.64
N ARG A 831 -9.31 1.52 -29.51
CA ARG A 831 -8.62 2.48 -30.39
C ARG A 831 -8.68 2.10 -31.86
N ILE A 832 -8.46 0.83 -32.22
CA ILE A 832 -8.60 0.41 -33.64
C ILE A 832 -10.04 0.60 -34.13
N ILE A 833 -11.06 0.41 -33.28
CA ILE A 833 -12.47 0.68 -33.62
C ILE A 833 -12.75 2.18 -33.80
N ASP A 834 -12.11 3.05 -33.02
CA ASP A 834 -12.34 4.50 -33.06
C ASP A 834 -11.47 5.22 -34.13
N ASP A 835 -10.24 4.75 -34.36
CA ASP A 835 -9.21 5.42 -35.17
C ASP A 835 -9.16 4.95 -36.65
N GLU A 836 -9.46 3.68 -36.96
CA GLU A 836 -9.32 3.12 -38.32
C GLU A 836 -10.62 3.31 -39.13
N PRO A 837 -10.64 4.07 -40.24
CA PRO A 837 -11.87 4.39 -40.97
C PRO A 837 -12.37 3.28 -41.92
N GLU A 838 -11.52 2.35 -42.36
CA GLU A 838 -11.90 1.30 -43.32
C GLU A 838 -12.37 0.01 -42.59
N PRO A 839 -13.64 -0.44 -42.73
CA PRO A 839 -14.18 -1.52 -41.90
C PRO A 839 -13.52 -2.90 -42.09
N ASP A 840 -13.29 -3.33 -43.34
CA ASP A 840 -12.56 -4.56 -43.66
C ASP A 840 -11.14 -4.56 -43.03
N ARG A 841 -10.48 -3.39 -43.06
CA ARG A 841 -9.13 -3.18 -42.53
C ARG A 841 -9.11 -3.14 -41.00
N ARG A 842 -10.15 -2.56 -40.39
CA ARG A 842 -10.42 -2.56 -38.95
C ARG A 842 -10.59 -3.99 -38.41
N GLU A 843 -11.38 -4.84 -39.09
CA GLU A 843 -11.46 -6.27 -38.75
C GLU A 843 -10.10 -6.95 -38.89
N TRP A 844 -9.41 -6.75 -40.03
CA TRP A 844 -8.13 -7.37 -40.32
C TRP A 844 -7.03 -7.01 -39.30
N LEU A 845 -6.95 -5.76 -38.84
CA LEU A 845 -6.01 -5.32 -37.82
C LEU A 845 -6.26 -6.04 -36.49
N ILE A 846 -7.51 -6.06 -36.01
CA ILE A 846 -7.89 -6.74 -34.77
C ILE A 846 -7.60 -8.25 -34.87
N LYS A 847 -7.98 -8.87 -35.99
CA LYS A 847 -7.83 -10.30 -36.29
C LYS A 847 -6.38 -10.76 -36.45
N SER A 848 -5.50 -9.88 -36.94
CA SER A 848 -4.07 -10.18 -37.14
C SER A 848 -3.24 -9.95 -35.87
N GLN A 849 -3.53 -8.87 -35.13
CA GLN A 849 -2.75 -8.46 -33.95
C GLN A 849 -3.26 -9.08 -32.63
N TYR A 850 -4.58 -9.19 -32.45
CA TYR A 850 -5.25 -9.59 -31.19
C TYR A 850 -6.04 -10.89 -31.37
N LYS A 851 -5.37 -11.95 -31.84
CA LYS A 851 -5.98 -13.24 -32.23
C LYS A 851 -6.81 -13.90 -31.13
N THR A 852 -6.35 -13.80 -29.88
CA THR A 852 -7.03 -14.34 -28.68
C THR A 852 -8.33 -13.60 -28.38
N GLU A 853 -8.27 -12.26 -28.34
CA GLU A 853 -9.42 -11.40 -28.12
C GLU A 853 -10.42 -11.45 -29.29
N TYR A 854 -9.92 -11.56 -30.53
CA TYR A 854 -10.74 -11.75 -31.72
C TYR A 854 -11.53 -13.07 -31.67
N ALA A 855 -10.90 -14.17 -31.25
CA ALA A 855 -11.61 -15.44 -31.05
C ALA A 855 -12.69 -15.33 -29.96
N TYR A 856 -12.36 -14.70 -28.82
CA TYR A 856 -13.33 -14.44 -27.75
C TYR A 856 -14.52 -13.60 -28.24
N MET A 857 -14.27 -12.56 -29.04
CA MET A 857 -15.31 -11.73 -29.65
C MET A 857 -16.18 -12.51 -30.64
N LEU A 858 -15.58 -13.32 -31.50
CA LEU A 858 -16.28 -14.11 -32.52
C LEU A 858 -17.28 -15.10 -31.92
N ASP A 859 -16.91 -15.74 -30.80
CA ASP A 859 -17.73 -16.73 -30.12
C ASP A 859 -18.78 -16.08 -29.17
N ASN A 860 -18.41 -15.04 -28.42
CA ASN A 860 -19.25 -14.52 -27.32
C ASN A 860 -19.98 -13.20 -27.64
N LEU A 861 -19.36 -12.27 -28.36
CA LEU A 861 -19.91 -10.92 -28.58
C LEU A 861 -20.57 -10.76 -29.96
N TYR A 862 -19.96 -11.30 -31.02
CA TYR A 862 -20.47 -11.20 -32.40
C TYR A 862 -21.89 -11.78 -32.57
N PRO A 863 -22.32 -12.87 -31.87
CA PRO A 863 -23.73 -13.29 -31.89
C PRO A 863 -24.72 -12.20 -31.45
N SER A 864 -24.34 -11.36 -30.48
CA SER A 864 -25.16 -10.24 -30.00
C SER A 864 -25.07 -8.98 -30.88
N VAL A 865 -24.13 -8.94 -31.82
CA VAL A 865 -24.03 -7.92 -32.88
C VAL A 865 -24.85 -8.32 -34.11
N ARG A 866 -25.16 -9.61 -34.30
CA ARG A 866 -26.06 -10.14 -35.35
C ARG A 866 -27.55 -9.95 -34.98
N ALA A 867 -27.91 -8.74 -34.55
CA ALA A 867 -29.23 -8.36 -34.06
C ALA A 867 -30.13 -7.77 -35.16
N VAL A 868 -31.43 -7.64 -34.84
CA VAL A 868 -32.33 -6.71 -35.52
C VAL A 868 -32.98 -5.81 -34.47
N ASP A 869 -32.81 -4.50 -34.65
CA ASP A 869 -33.33 -3.48 -33.76
C ASP A 869 -34.60 -2.88 -34.38
N PHE A 870 -35.71 -3.00 -33.68
CA PHE A 870 -37.05 -2.60 -34.08
C PHE A 870 -37.35 -1.22 -33.51
N ARG A 871 -37.49 -0.23 -34.40
CA ARG A 871 -37.76 1.18 -34.07
C ARG A 871 -39.19 1.52 -34.45
N PHE A 872 -40.09 1.57 -33.49
CA PHE A 872 -41.47 2.03 -33.67
C PHE A 872 -41.51 3.55 -33.49
N THR A 873 -41.82 4.29 -34.55
CA THR A 873 -42.20 5.71 -34.44
C THR A 873 -43.70 5.78 -34.20
N LEU A 874 -44.11 6.49 -33.15
CA LEU A 874 -45.49 6.60 -32.70
C LEU A 874 -45.96 8.05 -32.78
N SER A 875 -47.24 8.27 -33.05
CA SER A 875 -47.89 9.57 -32.84
C SER A 875 -49.09 9.48 -31.93
N ARG A 876 -49.39 10.57 -31.21
CA ARG A 876 -50.51 10.67 -30.28
C ARG A 876 -51.85 10.76 -31.02
N ARG A 877 -52.81 9.92 -30.62
CA ARG A 877 -54.16 9.85 -31.20
C ARG A 877 -54.83 11.22 -31.21
N GLY A 878 -55.38 11.61 -32.35
CA GLY A 878 -56.06 12.90 -32.58
C GLY A 878 -55.17 14.15 -32.60
N MET A 879 -53.86 14.05 -32.35
CA MET A 879 -52.99 15.22 -32.20
C MET A 879 -52.38 15.66 -33.54
N GLN A 880 -52.93 16.73 -34.13
CA GLN A 880 -52.47 17.29 -35.40
C GLN A 880 -51.22 18.18 -35.27
N GLN A 881 -51.11 18.97 -34.21
CA GLN A 881 -49.95 19.86 -33.96
C GLN A 881 -48.84 19.10 -33.24
N VAL A 882 -47.56 19.40 -33.55
CA VAL A 882 -46.40 18.70 -32.98
C VAL A 882 -46.26 18.91 -31.46
N THR A 883 -46.66 20.08 -30.96
CA THR A 883 -46.69 20.42 -29.54
C THR A 883 -47.99 21.14 -29.17
N VAL A 884 -48.57 20.79 -28.02
CA VAL A 884 -49.74 21.48 -27.44
C VAL A 884 -49.44 21.77 -25.97
N TYR A 885 -49.74 23.01 -25.55
CA TYR A 885 -49.63 23.44 -24.15
C TYR A 885 -50.97 23.22 -23.44
N THR A 886 -51.01 22.27 -22.50
CA THR A 886 -52.21 21.97 -21.71
C THR A 886 -52.03 22.51 -20.28
N THR A 887 -53.07 23.10 -19.70
CA THR A 887 -53.10 23.47 -18.27
C THR A 887 -53.73 22.34 -17.46
N GLU A 888 -52.91 21.62 -16.69
CA GLU A 888 -53.39 20.60 -15.75
C GLU A 888 -53.39 21.15 -14.31
N PRO A 889 -54.30 20.70 -13.41
CA PRO A 889 -54.25 21.06 -12.00
C PRO A 889 -52.95 20.60 -11.33
N ASP A 890 -52.39 21.45 -10.47
CA ASP A 890 -51.15 21.14 -9.75
C ASP A 890 -51.42 20.20 -8.56
N THR A 891 -51.40 18.90 -8.86
CA THR A 891 -51.54 17.84 -7.86
C THR A 891 -50.37 17.77 -6.86
N VAL A 892 -49.24 18.42 -7.12
CA VAL A 892 -48.12 18.50 -6.18
C VAL A 892 -48.38 19.61 -5.17
N TYR A 893 -48.75 20.81 -5.64
CA TYR A 893 -49.16 21.92 -4.79
C TYR A 893 -50.34 21.54 -3.88
N ALA A 894 -51.37 20.89 -4.43
CA ALA A 894 -52.54 20.45 -3.67
C ALA A 894 -52.18 19.51 -2.49
N ARG A 895 -51.23 18.59 -2.69
CA ARG A 895 -50.71 17.73 -1.61
C ARG A 895 -49.92 18.52 -0.57
N GLY A 896 -49.15 19.53 -0.99
CA GLY A 896 -48.46 20.44 -0.09
C GLY A 896 -49.42 21.20 0.83
N VAL A 897 -50.55 21.68 0.28
CA VAL A 897 -51.63 22.32 1.04
C VAL A 897 -52.32 21.33 1.98
N GLU A 898 -52.62 20.11 1.52
CA GLU A 898 -53.18 19.04 2.37
C GLU A 898 -52.25 18.73 3.57
N CYS A 899 -50.93 18.71 3.36
CA CYS A 899 -49.95 18.57 4.45
C CYS A 899 -49.95 19.76 5.43
N LEU A 900 -50.27 20.99 5.01
CA LEU A 900 -50.44 22.13 5.92
C LEU A 900 -51.70 22.01 6.77
N GLU A 901 -52.83 21.64 6.17
CA GLU A 901 -54.08 21.42 6.90
C GLU A 901 -53.91 20.34 7.98
N LYS A 902 -53.16 19.28 7.63
CA LYS A 902 -52.79 18.17 8.52
C LYS A 902 -51.66 18.49 9.50
N ARG A 903 -51.22 19.75 9.60
CA ARG A 903 -50.13 20.27 10.45
C ARG A 903 -48.77 19.58 10.27
N LYS A 904 -48.55 18.91 9.13
CA LYS A 904 -47.29 18.23 8.78
C LYS A 904 -46.32 19.24 8.14
N TYR A 905 -46.06 20.34 8.83
CA TYR A 905 -45.38 21.52 8.27
C TYR A 905 -44.01 21.24 7.64
N ALA A 906 -43.26 20.25 8.14
CA ALA A 906 -42.00 19.84 7.53
C ALA A 906 -42.20 19.24 6.12
N GLN A 907 -43.12 18.27 5.98
CA GLN A 907 -43.47 17.65 4.69
C GLN A 907 -44.12 18.67 3.75
N ALA A 908 -44.99 19.52 4.29
CA ALA A 908 -45.59 20.61 3.53
C ALA A 908 -44.53 21.59 3.00
N LEU A 909 -43.54 21.96 3.82
CA LEU A 909 -42.45 22.84 3.40
C LEU A 909 -41.58 22.20 2.31
N GLU A 910 -41.25 20.91 2.42
CA GLU A 910 -40.50 20.20 1.35
C GLU A 910 -41.21 20.28 -0.01
N ILE A 911 -42.54 20.17 -0.03
CA ILE A 911 -43.37 20.26 -1.24
C ILE A 911 -43.56 21.70 -1.71
N LEU A 912 -43.85 22.63 -0.79
CA LEU A 912 -44.26 24.01 -1.12
C LEU A 912 -43.10 25.00 -1.30
N ARG A 913 -41.87 24.62 -0.97
CA ARG A 913 -40.67 25.47 -1.11
C ARG A 913 -40.45 26.08 -2.51
N PRO A 914 -40.77 25.41 -3.65
CA PRO A 914 -40.59 26.01 -4.98
C PRO A 914 -41.56 27.15 -5.32
N TYR A 915 -42.62 27.35 -4.55
CA TYR A 915 -43.72 28.27 -4.88
C TYR A 915 -43.59 29.65 -4.23
N ASP A 916 -42.77 29.80 -3.17
CA ASP A 916 -42.45 31.04 -2.44
C ASP A 916 -43.69 31.97 -2.21
N ASP A 917 -44.79 31.39 -1.70
CA ASP A 917 -46.09 32.06 -1.56
C ASP A 917 -46.64 32.14 -0.11
N THR A 918 -47.91 32.51 0.04
CA THR A 918 -48.65 32.56 1.32
C THR A 918 -48.56 31.25 2.10
N ASN A 919 -48.80 30.12 1.46
CA ASN A 919 -48.76 28.80 2.07
C ASN A 919 -47.32 28.37 2.39
N THR A 920 -46.35 28.68 1.51
CA THR A 920 -44.92 28.49 1.79
C THR A 920 -44.47 29.31 3.01
N ALA A 921 -44.94 30.56 3.13
CA ALA A 921 -44.64 31.44 4.26
C ALA A 921 -45.29 30.96 5.56
N ILE A 922 -46.54 30.47 5.52
CA ILE A 922 -47.20 29.80 6.65
C ILE A 922 -46.43 28.54 7.06
N ALA A 923 -45.91 27.75 6.12
CA ALA A 923 -45.07 26.58 6.42
C ALA A 923 -43.80 26.99 7.19
N TYR A 924 -43.08 28.02 6.73
CA TYR A 924 -41.91 28.57 7.41
C TYR A 924 -42.26 29.13 8.81
N MET A 925 -43.35 29.88 8.95
CA MET A 925 -43.82 30.48 10.22
C MET A 925 -44.26 29.42 11.24
N SER A 926 -44.90 28.35 10.79
CA SER A 926 -45.34 27.23 11.63
C SER A 926 -44.20 26.32 12.07
N LEU A 927 -43.01 26.44 11.49
CA LEU A 927 -41.76 25.78 11.93
C LEU A 927 -40.84 26.71 12.74
N GLY A 928 -41.19 27.99 12.91
CA GLY A 928 -40.36 28.98 13.61
C GLY A 928 -39.23 29.58 12.76
N TYR A 929 -39.26 29.42 11.43
CA TYR A 929 -38.33 30.07 10.51
C TYR A 929 -38.76 31.52 10.22
N ASP A 930 -39.00 32.31 11.27
CA ASP A 930 -39.75 33.55 11.21
C ASP A 930 -39.19 34.57 10.20
N LYS A 931 -37.85 34.67 10.08
CA LYS A 931 -37.19 35.55 9.09
C LYS A 931 -37.42 35.13 7.63
N ALA A 932 -37.56 33.84 7.35
CA ALA A 932 -37.82 33.34 6.01
C ALA A 932 -39.28 33.59 5.60
N ALA A 933 -40.22 33.33 6.53
CA ALA A 933 -41.63 33.67 6.35
C ALA A 933 -41.81 35.18 6.11
N LEU A 934 -41.19 36.03 6.93
CA LEU A 934 -41.30 37.49 6.82
C LEU A 934 -40.78 38.01 5.47
N ARG A 935 -39.68 37.45 4.95
CA ARG A 935 -39.15 37.77 3.62
C ARG A 935 -40.17 37.47 2.51
N ILE A 936 -40.87 36.34 2.59
CA ILE A 936 -41.89 35.97 1.59
C ILE A 936 -43.12 36.87 1.75
N PHE A 937 -43.63 37.07 2.97
CA PHE A 937 -44.74 37.98 3.25
C PHE A 937 -44.47 39.44 2.85
N GLY A 938 -43.21 39.89 2.81
CA GLY A 938 -42.83 41.21 2.30
C GLY A 938 -42.92 41.36 0.78
N ASN A 939 -42.87 40.26 0.03
CA ASN A 939 -42.96 40.25 -1.44
C ASN A 939 -44.40 40.05 -1.96
N LEU A 940 -45.35 39.74 -1.07
CA LEU A 940 -46.74 39.43 -1.41
C LEU A 940 -47.66 40.68 -1.31
N PRO A 941 -48.86 40.68 -1.91
CA PRO A 941 -49.85 41.74 -1.73
C PRO A 941 -50.23 41.92 -0.25
N GLN A 942 -50.26 43.16 0.24
CA GLN A 942 -50.38 43.45 1.68
C GLN A 942 -51.83 43.44 2.19
N THR A 943 -52.42 42.24 2.29
CA THR A 943 -53.76 42.00 2.86
C THR A 943 -53.76 42.09 4.40
N ALA A 944 -54.96 42.13 5.01
CA ALA A 944 -55.13 42.09 6.47
C ALA A 944 -54.43 40.86 7.10
N ASP A 945 -54.67 39.66 6.54
CA ASP A 945 -54.05 38.42 7.01
C ASP A 945 -52.51 38.47 6.94
N ILE A 946 -51.96 39.00 5.86
CA ILE A 946 -50.52 39.10 5.64
C ILE A 946 -49.88 40.09 6.61
N LYS A 947 -50.50 41.27 6.82
CA LYS A 947 -50.06 42.22 7.85
C LYS A 947 -50.15 41.64 9.26
N TYR A 948 -51.23 40.90 9.57
CA TYR A 948 -51.40 40.24 10.87
C TYR A 948 -50.34 39.15 11.12
N MET A 949 -50.05 38.32 10.11
CA MET A 949 -48.96 37.33 10.20
C MET A 949 -47.59 37.99 10.32
N GLN A 950 -47.32 39.07 9.57
CA GLN A 950 -46.11 39.88 9.76
C GLN A 950 -46.03 40.50 11.17
N ALA A 951 -47.15 40.95 11.75
CA ALA A 951 -47.17 41.50 13.11
C ALA A 951 -46.74 40.45 14.15
N ILE A 952 -47.25 39.21 14.04
CA ILE A 952 -46.79 38.09 14.89
C ILE A 952 -45.30 37.83 14.69
N LEU A 953 -44.83 37.77 13.44
CA LEU A 953 -43.42 37.52 13.12
C LEU A 953 -42.50 38.62 13.68
N GLN A 954 -42.90 39.90 13.59
CA GLN A 954 -42.16 41.02 14.17
C GLN A 954 -42.16 40.97 15.70
N ALA A 955 -43.27 40.57 16.32
CA ALA A 955 -43.35 40.36 17.78
C ALA A 955 -42.41 39.23 18.25
N ARG A 956 -42.33 38.11 17.51
CA ARG A 956 -41.36 37.02 17.77
C ARG A 956 -39.90 37.47 17.63
N LEU A 957 -39.63 38.38 16.69
CA LEU A 957 -38.30 38.95 16.44
C LEU A 957 -37.94 40.09 17.42
N GLY A 958 -38.85 40.50 18.31
CA GLY A 958 -38.64 41.57 19.29
C GLY A 958 -38.86 43.00 18.76
N ASN A 959 -39.33 43.16 17.51
CA ASN A 959 -39.57 44.44 16.87
C ASN A 959 -40.97 44.99 17.24
N GLU A 960 -41.19 45.24 18.54
CA GLU A 960 -42.51 45.55 19.12
C GLU A 960 -43.23 46.73 18.43
N GLU A 961 -42.54 47.83 18.15
CA GLU A 961 -43.14 48.99 17.46
C GLU A 961 -43.68 48.62 16.07
N GLN A 962 -42.92 47.84 15.30
CA GLN A 962 -43.32 47.45 13.95
C GLN A 962 -44.44 46.41 13.99
N ALA A 963 -44.44 45.52 14.98
CA ALA A 963 -45.54 44.61 15.26
C ALA A 963 -46.85 45.36 15.59
N VAL A 964 -46.80 46.39 16.44
CA VAL A 964 -47.96 47.21 16.80
C VAL A 964 -48.52 47.97 15.58
N ARG A 965 -47.65 48.61 14.78
CA ARG A 965 -48.10 49.33 13.56
C ARG A 965 -48.74 48.39 12.53
N LEU A 966 -48.19 47.19 12.35
CA LEU A 966 -48.74 46.17 11.46
C LEU A 966 -50.03 45.55 11.99
N LEU A 967 -50.16 45.36 13.31
CA LEU A 967 -51.38 44.89 13.95
C LEU A 967 -52.52 45.88 13.78
N LEU A 968 -52.30 47.16 14.11
CA LEU A 968 -53.31 48.21 13.92
C LEU A 968 -53.73 48.28 12.45
N SER A 969 -52.77 48.35 11.51
CA SER A 969 -53.06 48.38 10.08
C SER A 969 -53.62 47.07 9.49
N ALA A 970 -53.72 46.00 10.28
CA ALA A 970 -54.48 44.79 9.97
C ALA A 970 -55.91 44.84 10.55
N VAL A 971 -56.09 45.40 11.74
CA VAL A 971 -57.41 45.65 12.36
C VAL A 971 -58.18 46.71 11.57
N ASP A 972 -57.51 47.76 11.08
CA ASP A 972 -58.06 48.77 10.17
C ASP A 972 -58.56 48.18 8.82
N MET A 973 -58.19 46.93 8.51
CA MET A 973 -58.56 46.22 7.27
C MET A 973 -59.52 45.05 7.50
N ASP A 974 -59.43 44.36 8.65
CA ASP A 974 -60.46 43.44 9.15
C ASP A 974 -60.51 43.49 10.69
N GLU A 975 -61.57 44.07 11.24
CA GLU A 975 -61.82 44.20 12.68
C GLU A 975 -61.76 42.86 13.43
N LYS A 976 -62.01 41.73 12.74
CA LYS A 976 -61.90 40.37 13.33
C LYS A 976 -60.50 40.06 13.86
N MET A 977 -59.48 40.78 13.39
CA MET A 977 -58.11 40.68 13.91
C MET A 977 -58.00 41.17 15.36
N LYS A 978 -58.90 42.06 15.83
CA LYS A 978 -58.99 42.51 17.23
C LYS A 978 -59.19 41.32 18.18
N PHE A 979 -60.22 40.52 17.92
CA PHE A 979 -60.53 39.34 18.72
C PHE A 979 -59.45 38.25 18.60
N ARG A 980 -58.81 38.11 17.43
CA ARG A 980 -57.74 37.13 17.23
C ARG A 980 -56.45 37.52 17.98
N ALA A 981 -56.09 38.80 18.02
CA ALA A 981 -54.90 39.28 18.71
C ALA A 981 -54.90 38.94 20.22
N ASN A 982 -56.08 38.90 20.85
CA ASN A 982 -56.23 38.50 22.24
C ASN A 982 -55.95 37.00 22.49
N LEU A 983 -56.14 36.15 21.47
CA LEU A 983 -55.90 34.70 21.52
C LEU A 983 -54.43 34.32 21.26
N ASP A 984 -53.79 34.99 20.29
CA ASP A 984 -52.41 34.69 19.89
C ASP A 984 -51.43 35.44 20.84
N PRO A 985 -50.71 34.75 21.76
CA PRO A 985 -50.11 35.39 22.94
C PRO A 985 -48.89 36.28 22.64
N GLU A 986 -48.31 36.19 21.43
CA GLU A 986 -47.37 37.20 20.93
C GLU A 986 -48.00 38.60 20.87
N LEU A 987 -49.24 38.69 20.40
CA LEU A 987 -49.97 39.95 20.25
C LEU A 987 -50.73 40.29 21.53
N SER A 988 -51.35 39.32 22.20
CA SER A 988 -52.05 39.52 23.48
C SER A 988 -51.15 40.15 24.55
N ALA A 989 -49.84 39.83 24.54
CA ALA A 989 -48.84 40.49 25.38
C ALA A 989 -48.62 41.96 25.01
N LEU A 990 -48.51 42.30 23.71
CA LEU A 990 -48.36 43.68 23.24
C LEU A 990 -49.63 44.51 23.48
N VAL A 991 -50.81 43.95 23.22
CA VAL A 991 -52.11 44.57 23.48
C VAL A 991 -52.23 44.98 24.95
N LYS A 992 -51.89 44.08 25.88
CA LYS A 992 -51.88 44.36 27.32
C LYS A 992 -50.77 45.34 27.74
N LYS A 993 -49.58 45.24 27.15
CA LYS A 993 -48.42 46.11 27.46
C LYS A 993 -48.64 47.57 27.05
N TYR A 994 -49.27 47.78 25.90
CA TYR A 994 -49.48 49.12 25.31
C TYR A 994 -50.92 49.64 25.49
N GLY A 995 -51.81 48.89 26.15
CA GLY A 995 -53.19 49.29 26.40
C GLY A 995 -54.05 49.45 25.14
N LEU A 996 -53.67 48.77 24.05
CA LEU A 996 -54.29 48.85 22.73
C LEU A 996 -55.64 48.13 22.71
N LEU A 997 -56.45 48.39 21.68
CA LEU A 997 -57.62 47.57 21.32
C LEU A 997 -58.62 47.33 22.46
N LYS A 998 -58.77 48.28 23.38
CA LYS A 998 -59.82 48.26 24.41
C LYS A 998 -61.21 48.17 23.78
N GLU A 999 -62.15 47.70 24.58
CA GLU A 999 -63.57 47.82 24.28
C GLU A 999 -64.03 49.22 24.73
N GLU A 1000 -64.84 49.87 23.91
CA GLU A 1000 -65.67 51.00 24.32
C GLU A 1000 -66.99 50.36 24.73
N ASP A 1001 -67.36 50.50 26.01
CA ASP A 1001 -68.55 49.89 26.60
C ASP A 1001 -69.82 50.68 26.20
N ASP A 1002 -70.13 50.70 24.91
CA ASP A 1002 -71.32 51.32 24.32
C ASP A 1002 -72.56 50.40 24.47
N TRP A 1003 -73.02 50.19 25.71
CA TRP A 1003 -74.32 49.58 26.09
C TRP A 1003 -74.87 50.16 27.40
#